data_AF-A0A3D0YV47-F1
#
_entry.id   AF-A0A3D0YV47-F1
#
_cell.length_a   1.000
_cell.length_b   1.000
_cell.length_c   1.000
_cell.angle_alpha   90.00
_cell.angle_beta   90.00
_cell.angle_gamma   90.00
#
_symmetry.space_group_name_H-M   'P 1'
#
loop_
_entity.id
_entity.type
_entity.pdbx_description
1 polymer ?
#
loop_
_entity_poly.entity_id
_entity_poly.type
_entity_poly.pdbx_seq_one_letter_code
_entity_poly.pdbx_strand_id
1 'polypeptide(L)'
;MKRIFWMFIIMISLISSSTLANTNDLPVNYYFLFPLQTNWWDISGFAFGGSNAAFGGRHVAVDTKVALTPTGTPVFAPCSGRVVISDNQNYGGYGADSAANPNYRGYLVLIECRLREENYITVVLGHLKSGSRDYDQNAHRGLVPVEWNIKAGEYVGQVADYWHGSGFTTNWHHLHFGIRLGRYDVNNQAQYVRGYESSGWTGDDHESWVNPTEFVLSHQSDITWHVNGTLTQVYGQSEIYQIIDGRLWHIVDGDVFAAHNFAGHKVVLITQEEFNCYERDQTGVDWAPWRRLVQSGGKYYMHEKRCADCGDPGFIYEFSSAEAVASWNYSADDFETISAAQLSTMRQTITSGGTLYLREGMLIRDGSNNYFVMEPHGVIRKFAREEYFWRSGYSYDNVIEAAATDISDDYFQMGAEIGGDQVYTCRIEQTDEYMCDLTEVLVSYSGPPETENIGECRAERVVCLNYLWVTAQAEVLPGVEIGDNLDNDCDGEVDEDFVVVDDPPDVVDDRPLTDISEPDEERDVQEDESDIQEGESLDPVSDSGETDVSSTDDVEANDAEEILGNTITCDFDCPEPYQVHVWFGGREVLGSSALTVQMAVEEICLRSAPWIDFNCALPDWRLFDPSLATIECDAEFWRGLGLIEPRGEGELWFTDISCAP
;
A
#
# COMPACT_ATOMS: atom_id res chain seq x y z
N MET A 1 -19.09 61.27 18.55
CA MET A 1 -17.87 61.24 17.73
C MET A 1 -16.60 60.77 18.48
N LYS A 2 -16.71 59.94 19.53
CA LYS A 2 -15.57 59.27 20.21
C LYS A 2 -15.82 57.78 20.53
N ARG A 3 -16.79 57.15 19.86
CA ARG A 3 -17.08 55.70 19.98
C ARG A 3 -16.92 54.91 18.67
N ILE A 4 -16.59 55.58 17.56
CA ILE A 4 -16.40 54.94 16.24
C ILE A 4 -14.91 54.57 16.02
N PHE A 5 -13.98 55.07 16.85
CA PHE A 5 -12.54 54.86 16.63
C PHE A 5 -11.95 53.65 17.39
N TRP A 6 -12.70 53.01 18.29
CA TRP A 6 -12.23 51.84 19.05
C TRP A 6 -12.72 50.49 18.51
N MET A 7 -13.72 50.48 17.62
CA MET A 7 -14.18 49.25 16.96
C MET A 7 -13.35 48.86 15.73
N PHE A 8 -12.52 49.75 15.21
CA PHE A 8 -11.70 49.48 14.01
C PHE A 8 -10.30 48.89 14.33
N ILE A 9 -9.88 48.88 15.60
CA ILE A 9 -8.55 48.36 16.00
C ILE A 9 -8.62 46.94 16.58
N ILE A 10 -9.80 46.45 16.97
CA ILE A 10 -9.99 45.06 17.45
C ILE A 10 -10.33 44.09 16.29
N MET A 11 -10.64 44.60 15.09
CA MET A 11 -10.89 43.78 13.89
C MET A 11 -9.64 43.44 13.06
N ILE A 12 -8.43 43.81 13.52
CA ILE A 12 -7.16 43.53 12.80
C ILE A 12 -6.22 42.61 13.62
N SER A 13 -6.67 42.02 14.73
CA SER A 13 -5.80 41.15 15.56
C SER A 13 -6.43 39.84 16.02
N LEU A 14 -7.45 39.36 15.31
CA LEU A 14 -7.93 37.98 15.40
C LEU A 14 -7.94 37.33 14.01
N ILE A 15 -6.80 37.43 13.33
CA ILE A 15 -6.39 36.41 12.34
C ILE A 15 -5.39 35.54 13.10
N SER A 16 -5.89 34.73 14.02
CA SER A 16 -5.16 33.60 14.57
C SER A 16 -5.92 32.36 14.09
N SER A 17 -5.52 31.93 12.89
CA SER A 17 -5.47 30.53 12.47
C SER A 17 -6.67 29.67 12.87
N SER A 18 -7.85 29.98 12.37
CA SER A 18 -8.77 28.92 11.95
C SER A 18 -8.22 28.39 10.64
N THR A 19 -7.43 27.33 10.72
CA THR A 19 -7.00 26.52 9.58
C THR A 19 -8.25 26.16 8.78
N LEU A 20 -8.41 26.79 7.61
CA LEU A 20 -9.24 26.27 6.54
C LEU A 20 -8.82 24.82 6.33
N ALA A 21 -9.63 23.85 6.76
CA ALA A 21 -9.50 22.48 6.28
C ALA A 21 -9.80 22.54 4.78
N ASN A 22 -8.75 22.70 3.98
CA ASN A 22 -8.83 22.76 2.53
C ASN A 22 -9.43 21.44 2.02
N THR A 23 -10.06 21.50 0.86
CA THR A 23 -10.48 20.38 -0.01
C THR A 23 -9.29 19.53 -0.54
N ASN A 24 -8.22 19.42 0.26
CA ASN A 24 -6.89 18.87 -0.04
C ASN A 24 -6.44 17.82 0.99
N ASP A 25 -7.25 17.47 1.99
CA ASP A 25 -6.89 16.47 3.00
C ASP A 25 -7.05 15.05 2.45
N LEU A 26 -6.01 14.60 1.74
CA LEU A 26 -5.79 13.19 1.41
C LEU A 26 -5.63 12.36 2.70
N PRO A 27 -5.97 11.06 2.68
CA PRO A 27 -5.69 10.17 3.81
C PRO A 27 -4.19 10.11 4.10
N VAL A 28 -3.82 10.10 5.38
CA VAL A 28 -2.43 9.92 5.80
C VAL A 28 -2.04 8.47 5.57
N ASN A 29 -0.98 8.26 4.80
CA ASN A 29 -0.39 6.94 4.59
C ASN A 29 0.64 6.68 5.69
N TYR A 30 0.42 5.59 6.42
CA TYR A 30 1.30 5.09 7.48
C TYR A 30 2.20 3.96 7.01
N TYR A 31 1.86 3.35 5.87
CA TYR A 31 2.57 2.25 5.23
C TYR A 31 2.37 2.38 3.72
N PHE A 32 3.24 1.72 2.96
CA PHE A 32 3.17 1.68 1.50
C PHE A 32 3.11 0.25 0.99
N LEU A 33 2.47 0.04 -0.15
CA LEU A 33 2.39 -1.26 -0.78
C LEU A 33 3.22 -1.27 -2.06
N PHE A 34 3.64 -2.47 -2.47
CA PHE A 34 4.12 -2.65 -3.83
C PHE A 34 2.91 -2.74 -4.78
N PRO A 35 3.04 -2.23 -6.02
CA PRO A 35 1.92 -2.18 -6.95
C PRO A 35 1.56 -3.52 -7.62
N LEU A 36 2.24 -4.63 -7.29
CA LEU A 36 2.01 -5.95 -7.88
C LEU A 36 1.82 -7.04 -6.81
N GLN A 37 0.87 -7.95 -7.05
CA GLN A 37 0.55 -9.09 -6.17
C GLN A 37 1.33 -10.39 -6.47
N THR A 38 2.10 -10.45 -7.56
CA THR A 38 2.91 -11.62 -7.90
C THR A 38 4.27 -11.14 -8.40
N ASN A 39 5.35 -11.71 -7.83
CA ASN A 39 6.77 -11.42 -8.17
C ASN A 39 7.37 -10.16 -7.51
N TRP A 40 7.17 -10.03 -6.19
CA TRP A 40 7.38 -8.81 -5.40
C TRP A 40 8.84 -8.42 -5.17
N TRP A 41 9.83 -9.19 -5.63
CA TRP A 41 11.25 -8.92 -5.37
C TRP A 41 12.05 -8.55 -6.62
N ASP A 42 11.45 -8.62 -7.81
CA ASP A 42 12.21 -8.55 -9.04
C ASP A 42 11.80 -7.40 -9.96
N ILE A 43 11.85 -6.21 -9.35
CA ILE A 43 11.96 -4.96 -10.09
C ILE A 43 13.43 -4.76 -10.51
N SER A 44 14.06 -5.78 -11.11
CA SER A 44 15.46 -5.74 -11.58
C SER A 44 15.55 -5.66 -13.11
N GLY A 45 14.54 -5.12 -13.79
CA GLY A 45 14.61 -4.86 -15.23
C GLY A 45 15.54 -3.68 -15.54
N PHE A 46 15.19 -2.50 -15.01
CA PHE A 46 15.99 -1.29 -15.14
C PHE A 46 16.00 -0.55 -13.78
N ALA A 47 17.17 -0.53 -13.13
CA ALA A 47 17.32 0.01 -11.78
C ALA A 47 17.22 1.54 -11.73
N PHE A 48 16.68 2.07 -10.63
CA PHE A 48 16.68 3.49 -10.33
C PHE A 48 18.11 4.06 -10.39
N GLY A 49 18.30 5.20 -11.05
CA GLY A 49 19.60 5.83 -11.22
C GLY A 49 20.50 5.19 -12.28
N GLY A 50 20.13 4.02 -12.82
CA GLY A 50 20.87 3.35 -13.90
C GLY A 50 20.91 4.20 -15.16
N SER A 51 22.12 4.45 -15.70
CA SER A 51 22.29 5.25 -16.91
C SER A 51 21.97 4.44 -18.16
N ASN A 52 21.08 4.94 -19.02
CA ASN A 52 20.82 4.36 -20.33
C ASN A 52 21.26 5.33 -21.44
N ALA A 53 22.31 4.96 -22.18
CA ALA A 53 22.82 5.75 -23.29
C ALA A 53 21.82 5.88 -24.46
N ALA A 54 20.93 4.90 -24.65
CA ALA A 54 19.89 4.93 -25.69
C ALA A 54 18.79 5.96 -25.40
N PHE A 55 18.51 6.24 -24.13
CA PHE A 55 17.48 7.21 -23.70
C PHE A 55 18.07 8.51 -23.12
N GLY A 56 19.39 8.62 -23.04
CA GLY A 56 20.08 9.90 -22.80
C GLY A 56 20.14 10.38 -21.35
N GLY A 57 19.99 9.47 -20.38
CA GLY A 57 20.25 9.74 -18.95
C GLY A 57 19.79 8.63 -18.01
N ARG A 58 19.58 8.97 -16.74
CA ARG A 58 19.29 8.02 -15.65
C ARG A 58 17.82 7.69 -15.56
N HIS A 59 17.50 6.46 -15.20
CA HIS A 59 16.14 6.00 -14.98
C HIS A 59 15.60 6.54 -13.63
N VAL A 60 14.44 7.19 -13.61
CA VAL A 60 13.87 7.83 -12.39
C VAL A 60 12.82 6.97 -11.67
N ALA A 61 12.77 5.69 -12.04
CA ALA A 61 11.81 4.70 -11.59
C ALA A 61 12.50 3.34 -11.55
N VAL A 62 11.73 2.29 -11.28
CA VAL A 62 12.19 0.92 -11.40
C VAL A 62 11.21 0.13 -12.26
N ASP A 63 11.75 -0.64 -13.20
CA ASP A 63 10.98 -1.45 -14.15
C ASP A 63 10.96 -2.92 -13.73
N THR A 64 9.77 -3.53 -13.76
CA THR A 64 9.59 -4.94 -13.40
C THR A 64 10.12 -5.87 -14.49
N LYS A 65 10.60 -7.07 -14.12
CA LYS A 65 10.99 -8.07 -15.12
C LYS A 65 9.83 -8.48 -16.03
N VAL A 66 10.09 -8.47 -17.35
CA VAL A 66 9.14 -8.84 -18.40
C VAL A 66 8.58 -10.25 -18.18
N ALA A 67 9.46 -11.23 -17.94
CA ALA A 67 9.07 -12.63 -17.76
C ALA A 67 8.12 -12.87 -16.58
N LEU A 68 8.12 -11.96 -15.61
CA LEU A 68 7.36 -12.05 -14.36
C LEU A 68 6.13 -11.13 -14.36
N THR A 69 6.02 -10.21 -15.32
CA THR A 69 4.96 -9.20 -15.33
C THR A 69 4.24 -9.19 -16.68
N PRO A 70 3.60 -10.31 -17.08
CA PRO A 70 2.97 -10.42 -18.39
C PRO A 70 1.88 -9.36 -18.61
N THR A 71 1.60 -9.06 -19.88
CA THR A 71 0.47 -8.21 -20.24
C THR A 71 -0.83 -8.69 -19.59
N GLY A 72 -1.54 -7.78 -18.93
CA GLY A 72 -2.77 -8.07 -18.19
C GLY A 72 -2.56 -8.35 -16.70
N THR A 73 -1.32 -8.38 -16.21
CA THR A 73 -1.06 -8.42 -14.76
C THR A 73 -1.77 -7.24 -14.08
N PRO A 74 -2.61 -7.50 -13.06
CA PRO A 74 -3.25 -6.45 -12.28
C PRO A 74 -2.22 -5.61 -11.52
N VAL A 75 -2.46 -4.30 -11.48
CA VAL A 75 -1.65 -3.30 -10.80
C VAL A 75 -2.52 -2.65 -9.72
N PHE A 76 -1.96 -2.45 -8.54
CA PHE A 76 -2.63 -1.95 -7.34
C PHE A 76 -1.99 -0.66 -6.85
N ALA A 77 -2.77 0.17 -6.16
CA ALA A 77 -2.28 1.44 -5.63
C ALA A 77 -1.28 1.23 -4.48
N PRO A 78 -0.06 1.77 -4.56
CA PRO A 78 0.92 1.72 -3.47
C PRO A 78 0.49 2.51 -2.21
N CYS A 79 -0.41 3.46 -2.37
CA CYS A 79 -0.85 4.34 -1.31
C CYS A 79 -2.29 4.80 -1.54
N SER A 80 -2.93 5.19 -0.44
CA SER A 80 -4.23 5.86 -0.46
C SER A 80 -4.04 7.32 -0.85
N GLY A 81 -4.82 7.79 -1.82
CA GLY A 81 -4.60 9.11 -2.41
C GLY A 81 -5.63 9.47 -3.46
N ARG A 82 -5.34 10.54 -4.21
CA ARG A 82 -6.18 11.00 -5.32
C ARG A 82 -5.50 10.75 -6.64
N VAL A 83 -6.22 10.15 -7.57
CA VAL A 83 -5.75 9.94 -8.95
C VAL A 83 -5.81 11.26 -9.71
N VAL A 84 -4.65 11.77 -10.12
CA VAL A 84 -4.52 13.07 -10.80
C VAL A 84 -4.26 12.92 -12.31
N ILE A 85 -3.73 11.77 -12.73
CA ILE A 85 -3.58 11.39 -14.14
C ILE A 85 -3.99 9.94 -14.32
N SER A 86 -4.67 9.66 -15.43
CA SER A 86 -5.04 8.33 -15.93
C SER A 86 -5.22 8.44 -17.46
N ASP A 87 -6.30 7.88 -18.01
CA ASP A 87 -6.69 7.94 -19.43
C ASP A 87 -7.00 9.34 -19.97
N ASN A 88 -7.09 10.35 -19.09
CA ASN A 88 -7.32 11.72 -19.52
C ASN A 88 -6.13 12.29 -20.30
N GLN A 89 -4.94 11.71 -20.14
CA GLN A 89 -3.73 12.12 -20.82
C GLN A 89 -2.92 10.92 -21.29
N ASN A 90 -2.14 11.09 -22.35
CA ASN A 90 -1.15 10.10 -22.76
C ASN A 90 0.21 10.77 -22.99
N TYR A 91 1.26 10.06 -22.63
CA TYR A 91 2.63 10.56 -22.69
C TYR A 91 3.44 9.63 -23.57
N GLY A 92 4.17 10.20 -24.54
CA GLY A 92 5.08 9.41 -25.37
C GLY A 92 6.16 8.75 -24.51
N GLY A 93 6.51 7.50 -24.84
CA GLY A 93 7.49 6.71 -24.09
C GLY A 93 6.88 5.69 -23.13
N TYR A 94 5.60 5.83 -22.76
CA TYR A 94 4.91 4.81 -21.94
C TYR A 94 4.19 3.73 -22.74
N GLY A 95 4.21 3.82 -24.07
CA GLY A 95 3.64 2.84 -24.98
C GLY A 95 4.57 2.51 -26.13
N ALA A 96 4.09 1.71 -27.08
CA ALA A 96 4.89 1.18 -28.15
C ALA A 96 5.43 2.31 -29.05
N ASP A 97 6.74 2.33 -29.26
CA ASP A 97 7.38 3.20 -30.25
C ASP A 97 7.64 2.48 -31.58
N SER A 98 7.23 1.22 -31.69
CA SER A 98 7.33 0.44 -32.92
C SER A 98 6.24 0.81 -33.95
N ALA A 99 6.61 0.82 -35.24
CA ALA A 99 5.67 0.94 -36.36
C ALA A 99 4.62 -0.21 -36.44
N ALA A 100 4.68 -1.25 -35.60
CA ALA A 100 3.62 -2.25 -35.47
C ALA A 100 2.40 -1.71 -34.71
N ASN A 101 2.58 -0.74 -33.82
CA ASN A 101 1.47 -0.07 -33.16
C ASN A 101 1.79 1.42 -32.87
N PRO A 102 1.90 2.26 -33.92
CA PRO A 102 2.34 3.66 -33.80
C PRO A 102 1.35 4.55 -33.03
N ASN A 103 0.17 4.02 -32.69
CA ASN A 103 -0.88 4.73 -31.96
C ASN A 103 -0.93 4.35 -30.47
N TYR A 104 -0.22 3.31 -30.05
CA TYR A 104 -0.21 2.92 -28.65
C TYR A 104 0.79 3.79 -27.88
N ARG A 105 0.29 4.88 -27.31
CA ARG A 105 1.10 5.81 -26.52
C ARG A 105 1.34 5.34 -25.09
N GLY A 106 0.64 4.29 -24.68
CA GLY A 106 0.64 3.79 -23.31
C GLY A 106 0.04 4.78 -22.34
N TYR A 107 -0.48 4.24 -21.25
CA TYR A 107 -1.12 5.04 -20.22
C TYR A 107 -0.33 4.90 -18.94
N LEU A 108 -0.53 5.89 -18.08
CA LEU A 108 0.07 5.92 -16.77
C LEU A 108 -0.96 6.45 -15.78
N VAL A 109 -0.78 6.08 -14.53
CA VAL A 109 -1.59 6.57 -13.41
C VAL A 109 -0.67 7.36 -12.48
N LEU A 110 -1.09 8.58 -12.13
CA LEU A 110 -0.48 9.35 -11.03
C LEU A 110 -1.41 9.37 -9.84
N ILE A 111 -0.86 9.06 -8.67
CA ILE A 111 -1.58 9.10 -7.40
C ILE A 111 -0.88 10.11 -6.50
N GLU A 112 -1.58 11.18 -6.13
CA GLU A 112 -1.15 12.12 -5.09
C GLU A 112 -1.46 11.49 -3.74
N CYS A 113 -0.43 11.28 -2.91
CA CYS A 113 -0.53 10.64 -1.60
C CYS A 113 0.01 11.55 -0.51
N ARG A 114 -0.62 11.51 0.66
CA ARG A 114 -0.19 12.26 1.84
C ARG A 114 0.57 11.36 2.81
N LEU A 115 1.69 11.87 3.31
CA LEU A 115 2.47 11.34 4.41
C LEU A 115 2.11 12.07 5.72
N ARG A 116 2.75 11.67 6.83
CA ARG A 116 2.67 12.42 8.08
C ARG A 116 3.20 13.84 7.93
N GLU A 117 2.81 14.70 8.87
CA GLU A 117 3.29 16.09 8.98
C GLU A 117 3.02 16.95 7.73
N GLU A 118 1.95 16.64 6.99
CA GLU A 118 1.59 17.33 5.74
C GLU A 118 2.66 17.24 4.64
N ASN A 119 3.49 16.20 4.68
CA ASN A 119 4.32 15.86 3.54
C ASN A 119 3.50 15.13 2.48
N TYR A 120 3.91 15.24 1.21
CA TYR A 120 3.21 14.61 0.09
C TYR A 120 4.20 13.91 -0.81
N ILE A 121 3.71 12.89 -1.50
CA ILE A 121 4.41 12.26 -2.60
C ILE A 121 3.44 12.09 -3.78
N THR A 122 4.00 11.87 -4.95
CA THR A 122 3.28 11.48 -6.15
C THR A 122 3.85 10.16 -6.63
N VAL A 123 3.00 9.14 -6.70
CA VAL A 123 3.33 7.84 -7.26
C VAL A 123 3.05 7.83 -8.75
N VAL A 124 3.93 7.21 -9.53
CA VAL A 124 3.80 7.04 -10.98
C VAL A 124 3.79 5.57 -11.32
N LEU A 125 2.74 5.13 -12.02
CA LEU A 125 2.59 3.76 -12.53
C LEU A 125 2.43 3.81 -14.04
N GLY A 126 3.46 3.41 -14.78
CA GLY A 126 3.54 3.51 -16.24
C GLY A 126 3.29 2.19 -16.97
N HIS A 127 3.20 2.26 -18.30
CA HIS A 127 2.96 1.12 -19.21
C HIS A 127 1.65 0.39 -18.95
N LEU A 128 0.60 1.13 -18.60
CA LEU A 128 -0.72 0.60 -18.30
C LEU A 128 -1.65 0.60 -19.53
N LYS A 129 -2.61 -0.33 -19.55
CA LYS A 129 -3.68 -0.38 -20.55
C LYS A 129 -4.70 0.73 -20.27
N SER A 130 -5.22 1.38 -21.32
CA SER A 130 -6.41 2.24 -21.16
C SER A 130 -7.66 1.43 -20.85
N GLY A 131 -8.64 2.08 -20.24
CA GLY A 131 -9.95 1.48 -19.99
C GLY A 131 -10.72 2.12 -18.84
N SER A 132 -10.64 3.43 -18.66
CA SER A 132 -11.34 4.12 -17.57
C SER A 132 -12.86 4.10 -17.67
N ARG A 133 -13.40 3.86 -18.87
CA ARG A 133 -14.85 3.73 -19.09
C ARG A 133 -15.40 2.36 -18.73
N ASP A 134 -14.54 1.36 -18.60
CA ASP A 134 -14.88 -0.02 -18.24
C ASP A 134 -14.19 -0.47 -16.95
N TYR A 135 -13.72 0.50 -16.14
CA TYR A 135 -13.10 0.28 -14.85
C TYR A 135 -14.02 -0.52 -13.92
N ASP A 136 -13.48 -1.62 -13.42
CA ASP A 136 -14.14 -2.58 -12.57
C ASP A 136 -13.09 -3.16 -11.61
N GLN A 137 -13.13 -2.63 -10.38
CA GLN A 137 -12.25 -2.99 -9.28
C GLN A 137 -12.22 -4.51 -9.07
N ASN A 138 -13.38 -5.15 -8.96
CA ASN A 138 -13.47 -6.56 -8.58
C ASN A 138 -13.08 -7.50 -9.72
N ALA A 139 -13.37 -7.10 -10.96
CA ALA A 139 -12.98 -7.87 -12.14
C ALA A 139 -11.54 -7.59 -12.60
N HIS A 140 -10.81 -6.69 -11.91
CA HIS A 140 -9.49 -6.19 -12.32
C HIS A 140 -9.47 -5.78 -13.80
N ARG A 141 -10.44 -4.99 -14.24
CA ARG A 141 -10.57 -4.51 -15.62
C ARG A 141 -10.55 -2.99 -15.67
N GLY A 142 -9.97 -2.44 -16.74
CA GLY A 142 -9.96 -1.01 -17.02
C GLY A 142 -8.83 -0.27 -16.30
N LEU A 143 -8.86 1.06 -16.33
CA LEU A 143 -7.86 1.93 -15.69
C LEU A 143 -8.58 2.88 -14.72
N VAL A 144 -8.07 3.07 -13.51
CA VAL A 144 -8.76 3.91 -12.51
C VAL A 144 -9.01 5.32 -13.06
N PRO A 145 -10.22 5.90 -12.96
CA PRO A 145 -10.48 7.22 -13.52
C PRO A 145 -9.80 8.36 -12.73
N VAL A 146 -9.63 9.52 -13.37
CA VAL A 146 -9.09 10.74 -12.72
C VAL A 146 -10.08 11.35 -11.72
N GLU A 147 -9.54 12.04 -10.72
CA GLU A 147 -10.22 12.58 -9.53
C GLU A 147 -10.79 11.52 -8.58
N TRP A 148 -10.54 10.24 -8.83
CA TRP A 148 -10.93 9.19 -7.90
C TRP A 148 -10.04 9.20 -6.67
N ASN A 149 -10.66 9.08 -5.51
CA ASN A 149 -9.94 8.72 -4.29
C ASN A 149 -9.75 7.21 -4.30
N ILE A 150 -8.50 6.80 -4.41
CA ILE A 150 -8.09 5.39 -4.42
C ILE A 150 -7.48 5.06 -3.07
N LYS A 151 -7.68 3.85 -2.60
CA LYS A 151 -7.07 3.37 -1.38
C LYS A 151 -5.88 2.46 -1.69
N ALA A 152 -4.92 2.41 -0.77
CA ALA A 152 -3.79 1.49 -0.87
C ALA A 152 -4.29 0.05 -1.07
N GLY A 153 -3.73 -0.62 -2.07
CA GLY A 153 -4.07 -1.99 -2.46
C GLY A 153 -5.27 -2.09 -3.40
N GLU A 154 -6.00 -1.01 -3.68
CA GLU A 154 -7.06 -1.08 -4.67
C GLU A 154 -6.50 -1.18 -6.10
N TYR A 155 -7.20 -1.93 -6.95
CA TYR A 155 -6.85 -2.10 -8.35
C TYR A 155 -6.88 -0.77 -9.10
N VAL A 156 -5.79 -0.45 -9.80
CA VAL A 156 -5.66 0.78 -10.58
C VAL A 156 -5.53 0.56 -12.07
N GLY A 157 -5.11 -0.63 -12.51
CA GLY A 157 -4.93 -0.89 -13.93
C GLY A 157 -4.31 -2.24 -14.24
N GLN A 158 -4.02 -2.47 -15.52
CA GLN A 158 -3.30 -3.65 -15.98
C GLN A 158 -2.05 -3.26 -16.75
N VAL A 159 -0.98 -4.04 -16.58
CA VAL A 159 0.22 -3.94 -17.43
C VAL A 159 -0.17 -4.17 -18.89
N ALA A 160 0.35 -3.33 -19.77
CA ALA A 160 0.07 -3.39 -21.19
C ALA A 160 1.23 -3.98 -22.00
N ASP A 161 0.94 -4.24 -23.28
CA ASP A 161 1.98 -4.54 -24.24
C ASP A 161 2.85 -3.30 -24.49
N TYR A 162 4.17 -3.47 -24.51
CA TYR A 162 5.13 -2.41 -24.83
C TYR A 162 6.12 -2.91 -25.88
N TRP A 163 5.94 -2.50 -27.13
CA TRP A 163 6.77 -2.94 -28.24
C TRP A 163 7.83 -1.88 -28.56
N HIS A 164 9.10 -2.20 -28.30
CA HIS A 164 10.23 -1.32 -28.55
C HIS A 164 11.15 -1.82 -29.68
N GLY A 165 11.66 -0.89 -30.50
CA GLY A 165 12.69 -1.17 -31.51
C GLY A 165 12.20 -1.44 -32.95
N SER A 166 13.16 -1.56 -33.89
CA SER A 166 12.88 -1.66 -35.33
C SER A 166 12.35 -3.03 -35.79
N GLY A 167 12.52 -4.06 -34.96
CA GLY A 167 12.01 -5.42 -35.20
C GLY A 167 10.76 -5.64 -34.38
N PHE A 168 9.60 -5.74 -35.04
CA PHE A 168 8.26 -5.89 -34.44
C PHE A 168 8.01 -7.22 -33.73
N THR A 169 9.01 -7.80 -33.05
CA THR A 169 8.98 -9.20 -32.59
C THR A 169 9.07 -9.37 -31.09
N THR A 170 9.46 -8.36 -30.32
CA THR A 170 9.64 -8.48 -28.87
C THR A 170 8.75 -7.50 -28.11
N ASN A 171 7.85 -8.05 -27.30
CA ASN A 171 7.01 -7.30 -26.38
C ASN A 171 7.73 -7.20 -25.03
N TRP A 172 8.17 -6.00 -24.69
CA TRP A 172 8.81 -5.64 -23.43
C TRP A 172 7.76 -5.18 -22.42
N HIS A 173 6.68 -5.93 -22.24
CA HIS A 173 5.67 -5.60 -21.23
C HIS A 173 6.30 -5.58 -19.83
N HIS A 174 6.04 -4.51 -19.08
CA HIS A 174 6.49 -4.36 -17.71
C HIS A 174 5.64 -3.27 -17.04
N LEU A 175 5.71 -3.18 -15.73
CA LEU A 175 5.28 -2.02 -14.97
C LEU A 175 6.49 -1.11 -14.72
N HIS A 176 6.29 0.19 -14.93
CA HIS A 176 7.23 1.23 -14.54
C HIS A 176 6.72 1.89 -13.26
N PHE A 177 7.48 1.80 -12.17
CA PHE A 177 7.07 2.29 -10.85
C PHE A 177 8.03 3.36 -10.35
N GLY A 178 7.53 4.58 -10.17
CA GLY A 178 8.32 5.71 -9.65
C GLY A 178 7.64 6.39 -8.47
N ILE A 179 8.45 6.98 -7.58
CA ILE A 179 7.98 7.82 -6.47
C ILE A 179 8.71 9.16 -6.53
N ARG A 180 7.92 10.24 -6.52
CA ARG A 180 8.41 11.61 -6.46
C ARG A 180 7.91 12.30 -5.19
N LEU A 181 8.78 12.95 -4.45
CA LEU A 181 8.45 13.83 -3.33
C LEU A 181 7.65 15.05 -3.82
N GLY A 182 6.68 15.48 -3.01
CA GLY A 182 5.82 16.63 -3.29
C GLY A 182 4.47 16.30 -3.92
N ARG A 183 3.56 17.27 -3.84
CA ARG A 183 2.24 17.24 -4.48
C ARG A 183 2.37 17.36 -5.99
N TYR A 184 1.39 16.82 -6.71
CA TYR A 184 1.28 17.00 -8.15
C TYR A 184 1.03 18.48 -8.49
N ASP A 185 1.82 19.03 -9.43
CA ASP A 185 1.62 20.37 -9.96
C ASP A 185 1.12 20.31 -11.41
N VAL A 186 -0.15 20.69 -11.59
CA VAL A 186 -0.82 20.72 -12.89
C VAL A 186 -0.14 21.66 -13.91
N ASN A 187 0.61 22.65 -13.45
CA ASN A 187 1.34 23.58 -14.33
C ASN A 187 2.69 23.00 -14.79
N ASN A 188 3.21 22.00 -14.06
CA ASN A 188 4.52 21.41 -14.28
C ASN A 188 4.44 19.88 -14.48
N GLN A 189 3.37 19.40 -15.12
CA GLN A 189 3.08 17.96 -15.28
C GLN A 189 4.26 17.15 -15.84
N ALA A 190 5.03 17.75 -16.75
CA ALA A 190 6.21 17.13 -17.37
C ALA A 190 7.32 16.77 -16.37
N GLN A 191 7.27 17.24 -15.12
CA GLN A 191 8.18 16.84 -14.04
C GLN A 191 7.74 15.57 -13.31
N TYR A 192 6.49 15.12 -13.47
CA TYR A 192 5.89 14.00 -12.74
C TYR A 192 5.62 12.77 -13.62
N VAL A 193 5.83 12.89 -14.93
CA VAL A 193 5.49 11.85 -15.93
C VAL A 193 6.71 11.45 -16.76
N ARG A 194 7.91 11.48 -16.16
CA ARG A 194 9.17 11.12 -16.84
C ARG A 194 9.58 9.71 -16.47
N GLY A 195 10.11 8.99 -17.46
CA GLY A 195 10.83 7.74 -17.24
C GLY A 195 12.34 7.92 -17.11
N TYR A 196 12.92 8.93 -17.78
CA TYR A 196 14.38 9.18 -17.78
C TYR A 196 14.73 10.65 -17.59
N GLU A 197 15.89 10.88 -16.98
CA GLU A 197 16.60 12.16 -17.01
C GLU A 197 17.20 12.38 -18.41
N SER A 198 17.17 13.60 -18.93
CA SER A 198 17.76 13.92 -20.23
C SER A 198 18.93 14.90 -20.06
N SER A 199 20.01 14.74 -20.85
CA SER A 199 21.12 15.70 -20.91
C SER A 199 20.63 17.15 -21.13
N GLY A 200 20.91 18.02 -20.14
CA GLY A 200 20.52 19.43 -20.15
C GLY A 200 19.97 19.99 -18.83
N TRP A 201 19.83 19.17 -17.79
CA TRP A 201 19.37 19.61 -16.47
C TRP A 201 20.53 19.65 -15.47
N THR A 202 20.64 20.76 -14.74
CA THR A 202 21.75 21.06 -13.84
C THR A 202 21.36 20.73 -12.39
N GLY A 203 21.86 19.62 -11.88
CA GLY A 203 22.24 19.45 -10.46
C GLY A 203 21.16 19.18 -9.43
N ASP A 204 20.00 19.85 -9.46
CA ASP A 204 19.11 19.90 -8.26
C ASP A 204 17.72 19.23 -8.45
N ASP A 205 17.31 18.94 -9.69
CA ASP A 205 15.97 18.39 -9.97
C ASP A 205 15.82 16.87 -9.71
N HIS A 206 16.92 16.19 -9.40
CA HIS A 206 16.95 14.78 -8.96
C HIS A 206 16.52 14.64 -7.50
N GLU A 207 16.64 15.68 -6.66
CA GLU A 207 16.41 15.58 -5.20
C GLU A 207 14.99 15.11 -4.85
N SER A 208 14.03 15.28 -5.75
CA SER A 208 12.65 14.88 -5.50
C SER A 208 12.32 13.46 -5.94
N TRP A 209 13.12 12.75 -6.72
CA TRP A 209 12.84 11.35 -7.06
C TRP A 209 13.61 10.44 -6.10
N VAL A 210 12.92 9.43 -5.60
CA VAL A 210 13.48 8.48 -4.64
C VAL A 210 13.43 7.08 -5.22
N ASN A 211 14.36 6.22 -4.80
CA ASN A 211 14.27 4.80 -5.11
C ASN A 211 12.96 4.27 -4.50
N PRO A 212 11.98 3.86 -5.32
CA PRO A 212 10.66 3.51 -4.84
C PRO A 212 10.69 2.28 -3.92
N THR A 213 11.60 1.34 -4.18
CA THR A 213 11.79 0.16 -3.35
C THR A 213 12.29 0.55 -1.96
N GLU A 214 13.39 1.29 -1.88
CA GLU A 214 13.94 1.76 -0.59
C GLU A 214 12.94 2.66 0.15
N PHE A 215 12.19 3.50 -0.59
CA PHE A 215 11.17 4.37 -0.01
C PHE A 215 10.05 3.56 0.63
N VAL A 216 9.49 2.57 -0.08
CA VAL A 216 8.45 1.70 0.47
C VAL A 216 8.95 1.01 1.74
N LEU A 217 10.16 0.45 1.73
CA LEU A 217 10.75 -0.29 2.85
C LEU A 217 11.04 0.59 4.08
N SER A 218 11.62 1.77 3.87
CA SER A 218 11.90 2.71 4.96
C SER A 218 10.62 3.24 5.62
N HIS A 219 9.51 3.24 4.89
CA HIS A 219 8.19 3.66 5.38
C HIS A 219 7.28 2.48 5.80
N GLN A 220 7.84 1.28 6.00
CA GLN A 220 7.16 0.16 6.69
C GLN A 220 7.44 0.11 8.20
N SER A 221 8.36 0.93 8.72
CA SER A 221 9.02 0.76 10.04
C SER A 221 8.17 1.13 11.27
N ASP A 222 6.91 1.53 11.06
CA ASP A 222 5.97 1.77 12.16
C ASP A 222 5.49 0.43 12.73
N ILE A 223 6.23 -0.10 13.71
CA ILE A 223 5.94 -1.31 14.53
C ILE A 223 4.51 -1.85 14.34
N THR A 224 4.45 -3.03 13.75
CA THR A 224 3.22 -3.72 13.35
C THR A 224 3.05 -5.01 14.15
N TRP A 225 1.79 -5.33 14.43
CA TRP A 225 1.37 -6.62 14.95
C TRP A 225 0.29 -7.16 14.02
N HIS A 226 0.33 -8.46 13.77
CA HIS A 226 -0.63 -9.17 12.94
C HIS A 226 -1.38 -10.22 13.77
N VAL A 227 -2.61 -10.50 13.39
CA VAL A 227 -3.39 -11.57 14.03
C VAL A 227 -2.86 -12.96 13.68
N ASN A 228 -3.19 -13.93 14.53
CA ASN A 228 -3.07 -15.34 14.17
C ASN A 228 -3.86 -15.67 12.89
N GLY A 229 -3.28 -16.51 12.05
CA GLY A 229 -3.78 -16.86 10.73
C GLY A 229 -3.21 -15.99 9.61
N THR A 230 -2.61 -14.83 9.93
CA THR A 230 -1.98 -13.96 8.92
C THR A 230 -0.82 -14.69 8.27
N LEU A 231 -0.81 -14.70 6.94
CA LEU A 231 0.33 -15.15 6.16
C LEU A 231 1.27 -13.98 5.98
N THR A 232 2.55 -14.17 6.25
CA THR A 232 3.56 -13.12 6.12
C THR A 232 4.74 -13.58 5.29
N GLN A 233 5.43 -12.65 4.67
CA GLN A 233 6.65 -12.89 3.92
C GLN A 233 7.62 -11.75 4.17
N VAL A 234 8.87 -12.10 4.47
CA VAL A 234 9.92 -11.08 4.58
C VAL A 234 10.18 -10.50 3.21
N TYR A 235 10.21 -9.19 3.11
CA TYR A 235 10.53 -8.53 1.86
C TYR A 235 11.86 -9.04 1.27
N GLY A 236 11.85 -9.34 -0.03
CA GLY A 236 13.02 -9.86 -0.75
C GLY A 236 13.32 -11.34 -0.53
N GLN A 237 12.54 -12.04 0.28
CA GLN A 237 12.69 -13.48 0.54
C GLN A 237 11.53 -14.28 -0.06
N SER A 238 11.75 -15.56 -0.35
CA SER A 238 10.74 -16.45 -0.93
C SER A 238 9.93 -17.22 0.12
N GLU A 239 10.40 -17.24 1.37
CA GLU A 239 9.78 -18.02 2.43
C GLU A 239 8.50 -17.34 2.94
N ILE A 240 7.45 -18.15 3.10
CA ILE A 240 6.16 -17.70 3.62
C ILE A 240 5.98 -18.28 5.02
N TYR A 241 5.52 -17.44 5.92
CA TYR A 241 5.26 -17.78 7.31
C TYR A 241 3.77 -17.63 7.61
N GLN A 242 3.25 -18.41 8.53
CA GLN A 242 1.94 -18.20 9.12
C GLN A 242 2.12 -17.80 10.59
N ILE A 243 1.37 -16.79 11.03
CA ILE A 243 1.34 -16.41 12.45
C ILE A 243 0.40 -17.35 13.20
N ILE A 244 0.93 -18.10 14.16
CA ILE A 244 0.14 -19.00 15.00
C ILE A 244 0.59 -18.80 16.45
N ASP A 245 -0.37 -18.46 17.31
CA ASP A 245 -0.14 -18.12 18.72
C ASP A 245 0.94 -17.05 18.92
N GLY A 246 0.95 -16.03 18.05
CA GLY A 246 1.90 -14.91 18.09
C GLY A 246 3.32 -15.23 17.62
N ARG A 247 3.53 -16.39 16.99
CA ARG A 247 4.83 -16.83 16.46
C ARG A 247 4.79 -17.01 14.96
N LEU A 248 5.92 -16.82 14.30
CA LEU A 248 6.08 -17.15 12.89
C LEU A 248 6.37 -18.64 12.72
N TRP A 249 5.55 -19.30 11.91
CA TRP A 249 5.70 -20.69 11.51
C TRP A 249 6.00 -20.77 10.01
N HIS A 250 7.19 -21.22 9.65
CA HIS A 250 7.58 -21.37 8.25
C HIS A 250 6.71 -22.41 7.54
N ILE A 251 6.10 -22.06 6.41
CA ILE A 251 5.42 -23.00 5.53
C ILE A 251 6.48 -23.68 4.66
N VAL A 252 6.79 -24.95 4.94
CA VAL A 252 8.04 -25.58 4.49
C VAL A 252 8.18 -25.71 2.97
N ASP A 253 7.08 -25.76 2.22
CA ASP A 253 7.08 -25.80 0.76
C ASP A 253 5.73 -25.38 0.14
N GLY A 254 5.73 -25.25 -1.19
CA GLY A 254 4.56 -24.85 -1.97
C GLY A 254 3.42 -25.88 -2.00
N ASP A 255 3.70 -27.17 -1.80
CA ASP A 255 2.65 -28.20 -1.76
C ASP A 255 1.84 -28.07 -0.46
N VAL A 256 2.51 -27.77 0.66
CA VAL A 256 1.83 -27.44 1.92
C VAL A 256 0.98 -26.19 1.75
N PHE A 257 1.53 -25.12 1.17
CA PHE A 257 0.79 -23.88 0.92
C PHE A 257 -0.49 -24.13 0.10
N ALA A 258 -0.37 -24.90 -0.98
CA ALA A 258 -1.47 -25.26 -1.86
C ALA A 258 -2.50 -26.19 -1.18
N ALA A 259 -2.06 -27.17 -0.40
CA ALA A 259 -2.94 -28.10 0.31
C ALA A 259 -3.84 -27.39 1.33
N HIS A 260 -3.34 -26.32 1.94
CA HIS A 260 -4.12 -25.45 2.81
C HIS A 260 -5.08 -24.54 2.07
N ASN A 261 -5.03 -24.47 0.74
CA ASN A 261 -5.78 -23.55 -0.11
C ASN A 261 -5.55 -22.09 0.29
N PHE A 262 -4.32 -21.75 0.71
CA PHE A 262 -3.97 -20.36 1.02
C PHE A 262 -4.00 -19.51 -0.26
N ALA A 263 -4.39 -18.25 -0.09
CA ALA A 263 -4.46 -17.29 -1.18
C ALA A 263 -3.20 -16.41 -1.15
N GLY A 264 -2.33 -16.55 -2.15
CA GLY A 264 -1.06 -15.82 -2.21
C GLY A 264 -1.19 -14.30 -2.18
N HIS A 265 -2.27 -13.74 -2.72
CA HIS A 265 -2.55 -12.29 -2.65
C HIS A 265 -2.89 -11.78 -1.24
N LYS A 266 -3.13 -12.69 -0.27
CA LYS A 266 -3.39 -12.35 1.13
C LYS A 266 -2.15 -12.40 2.01
N VAL A 267 -0.97 -12.63 1.41
CA VAL A 267 0.31 -12.61 2.13
C VAL A 267 0.68 -11.16 2.42
N VAL A 268 0.89 -10.84 3.69
CA VAL A 268 1.34 -9.53 4.16
C VAL A 268 2.86 -9.48 4.12
N LEU A 269 3.42 -8.46 3.49
CA LEU A 269 4.86 -8.26 3.55
C LEU A 269 5.27 -7.64 4.87
N ILE A 270 6.37 -8.14 5.41
CA ILE A 270 7.00 -7.63 6.62
C ILE A 270 8.46 -7.29 6.35
N THR A 271 8.99 -6.33 7.10
CA THR A 271 10.42 -5.98 7.02
C THR A 271 11.28 -7.05 7.69
N GLN A 272 12.59 -7.03 7.42
CA GLN A 272 13.53 -7.88 8.16
C GLN A 272 13.55 -7.54 9.67
N GLU A 273 13.39 -6.26 10.02
CA GLU A 273 13.33 -5.81 11.42
C GLU A 273 12.10 -6.38 12.14
N GLU A 274 10.95 -6.31 11.49
CA GLU A 274 9.71 -6.90 12.00
C GLU A 274 9.81 -8.43 12.11
N PHE A 275 10.36 -9.09 11.09
CA PHE A 275 10.59 -10.53 11.13
C PHE A 275 11.47 -10.94 12.33
N ASN A 276 12.51 -10.16 12.63
CA ASN A 276 13.41 -10.40 13.75
C ASN A 276 12.74 -10.19 15.12
N CYS A 277 11.64 -9.44 15.15
CA CYS A 277 10.85 -9.17 16.34
C CYS A 277 9.94 -10.35 16.75
N TYR A 278 9.44 -11.10 15.77
CA TYR A 278 8.63 -12.28 16.07
C TYR A 278 9.48 -13.45 16.57
N GLU A 279 8.98 -14.15 17.59
CA GLU A 279 9.46 -15.49 17.93
C GLU A 279 9.20 -16.43 16.74
N ARG A 280 10.17 -17.30 16.43
CA ARG A 280 10.10 -18.27 15.32
C ARG A 280 9.98 -19.68 15.85
N ASP A 281 9.06 -20.47 15.31
CA ASP A 281 9.00 -21.89 15.57
C ASP A 281 9.89 -22.66 14.58
N GLN A 282 10.77 -23.52 15.10
CA GLN A 282 11.74 -24.26 14.30
C GLN A 282 11.16 -25.51 13.61
N THR A 283 9.93 -25.91 13.95
CA THR A 283 9.31 -27.11 13.38
C THR A 283 8.61 -26.84 12.04
N GLY A 284 8.14 -25.61 11.83
CA GLY A 284 7.41 -25.21 10.62
C GLY A 284 6.04 -25.87 10.47
N VAL A 285 5.28 -25.42 9.48
CA VAL A 285 4.06 -26.08 9.00
C VAL A 285 4.47 -27.01 7.86
N ASP A 286 4.53 -28.32 8.13
CA ASP A 286 5.07 -29.34 7.21
C ASP A 286 4.03 -30.36 6.72
N TRP A 287 2.75 -30.11 6.99
CA TRP A 287 1.68 -31.07 6.73
C TRP A 287 0.73 -30.57 5.65
N ALA A 288 0.49 -31.43 4.65
CA ALA A 288 -0.43 -31.20 3.54
C ALA A 288 -1.76 -31.95 3.79
N PRO A 289 -2.84 -31.29 4.24
CA PRO A 289 -4.12 -31.94 4.46
C PRO A 289 -4.68 -32.59 3.19
N TRP A 290 -5.26 -33.77 3.33
CA TRP A 290 -6.23 -34.27 2.36
C TRP A 290 -7.63 -33.77 2.74
N ARG A 291 -8.32 -33.14 1.80
CA ARG A 291 -9.68 -32.60 1.99
C ARG A 291 -10.66 -33.20 0.99
N ARG A 292 -11.86 -33.56 1.47
CA ARG A 292 -13.03 -33.87 0.66
C ARG A 292 -14.18 -32.93 1.03
N LEU A 293 -14.69 -32.22 0.03
CA LEU A 293 -15.75 -31.24 0.17
C LEU A 293 -17.08 -31.86 -0.25
N VAL A 294 -18.08 -31.82 0.63
CA VAL A 294 -19.41 -32.38 0.36
C VAL A 294 -20.52 -31.43 0.78
N GLN A 295 -21.62 -31.43 0.04
CA GLN A 295 -22.81 -30.63 0.35
C GLN A 295 -24.04 -31.51 0.53
N SER A 296 -24.89 -31.17 1.50
CA SER A 296 -26.14 -31.88 1.76
C SER A 296 -27.17 -30.97 2.41
N GLY A 297 -28.38 -30.93 1.85
CA GLY A 297 -29.49 -30.13 2.41
C GLY A 297 -29.21 -28.63 2.45
N GLY A 298 -28.44 -28.10 1.50
CA GLY A 298 -28.07 -26.67 1.44
C GLY A 298 -26.94 -26.27 2.40
N LYS A 299 -26.26 -27.24 3.03
CA LYS A 299 -25.12 -27.02 3.92
C LYS A 299 -23.84 -27.60 3.33
N TYR A 300 -22.71 -27.00 3.69
CA TYR A 300 -21.38 -27.36 3.21
C TYR A 300 -20.54 -28.00 4.31
N TYR A 301 -19.78 -29.02 3.97
CA TYR A 301 -18.94 -29.77 4.91
C TYR A 301 -17.55 -30.04 4.35
N MET A 302 -16.53 -29.96 5.21
CA MET A 302 -15.15 -30.33 4.90
C MET A 302 -14.77 -31.57 5.69
N HIS A 303 -14.40 -32.65 5.00
CA HIS A 303 -13.74 -33.79 5.62
C HIS A 303 -12.23 -33.65 5.43
N GLU A 304 -11.51 -33.49 6.52
CA GLU A 304 -10.05 -33.31 6.51
C GLU A 304 -9.35 -34.51 7.17
N LYS A 305 -8.23 -34.93 6.59
CA LYS A 305 -7.34 -35.98 7.09
C LYS A 305 -5.88 -35.60 6.85
N ARG A 306 -4.97 -36.27 7.55
CA ARG A 306 -3.53 -36.16 7.28
C ARG A 306 -3.14 -36.61 5.87
N CYS A 307 -3.85 -37.59 5.31
CA CYS A 307 -3.59 -38.13 3.97
C CYS A 307 -4.80 -38.94 3.47
N ALA A 308 -4.86 -39.23 2.16
CA ALA A 308 -5.98 -39.93 1.54
C ALA A 308 -6.13 -41.39 2.02
N ASP A 309 -5.01 -42.11 2.12
CA ASP A 309 -4.97 -43.56 2.33
C ASP A 309 -4.57 -43.99 3.74
N CYS A 310 -4.39 -43.05 4.68
CA CYS A 310 -4.12 -43.41 6.07
C CYS A 310 -5.38 -43.94 6.75
N GLY A 311 -5.19 -44.88 7.69
CA GLY A 311 -6.27 -45.42 8.51
C GLY A 311 -6.91 -44.43 9.49
N ASP A 312 -6.51 -43.16 9.47
CA ASP A 312 -7.10 -42.09 10.27
C ASP A 312 -8.50 -41.72 9.72
N PRO A 313 -9.56 -41.79 10.55
CA PRO A 313 -10.89 -41.33 10.13
C PRO A 313 -10.94 -39.82 9.83
N GLY A 314 -10.06 -39.02 10.44
CA GLY A 314 -10.03 -37.56 10.31
C GLY A 314 -11.19 -36.84 10.98
N PHE A 315 -11.41 -35.60 10.55
CA PHE A 315 -12.42 -34.69 11.09
C PHE A 315 -13.39 -34.23 10.02
N ILE A 316 -14.68 -34.16 10.36
CA ILE A 316 -15.70 -33.51 9.53
C ILE A 316 -16.13 -32.21 10.19
N TYR A 317 -16.02 -31.13 9.43
CA TYR A 317 -16.46 -29.80 9.81
C TYR A 317 -17.68 -29.38 9.00
N GLU A 318 -18.51 -28.54 9.58
CA GLU A 318 -19.64 -27.86 8.92
C GLU A 318 -19.26 -26.40 8.73
N PHE A 319 -19.37 -25.84 7.52
CA PHE A 319 -19.18 -24.40 7.33
C PHE A 319 -20.41 -23.65 7.87
N SER A 320 -20.20 -22.50 8.50
CA SER A 320 -21.26 -21.65 9.05
C SER A 320 -22.17 -21.08 7.95
N SER A 321 -21.60 -20.67 6.82
CA SER A 321 -22.31 -20.04 5.71
C SER A 321 -21.65 -20.31 4.35
N ALA A 322 -22.21 -19.75 3.27
CA ALA A 322 -21.58 -19.78 1.95
C ALA A 322 -20.40 -18.78 1.87
N GLU A 323 -20.48 -17.70 2.64
CA GLU A 323 -19.43 -16.69 2.81
C GLU A 323 -18.21 -17.29 3.52
N ALA A 324 -18.44 -18.15 4.52
CA ALA A 324 -17.39 -18.99 5.11
C ALA A 324 -16.74 -19.90 4.06
N VAL A 325 -17.51 -20.57 3.20
CA VAL A 325 -16.94 -21.36 2.10
C VAL A 325 -16.03 -20.52 1.20
N ALA A 326 -16.51 -19.33 0.78
CA ALA A 326 -15.74 -18.42 -0.06
C ALA A 326 -14.46 -17.90 0.63
N SER A 327 -14.50 -17.63 1.94
CA SER A 327 -13.34 -17.18 2.72
C SER A 327 -12.20 -18.20 2.74
N TRP A 328 -12.53 -19.49 2.61
CA TRP A 328 -11.58 -20.60 2.50
C TRP A 328 -11.11 -20.87 1.07
N ASN A 329 -11.40 -19.95 0.14
CA ASN A 329 -11.06 -20.02 -1.29
C ASN A 329 -11.71 -21.23 -2.00
N TYR A 330 -12.94 -21.56 -1.60
CA TYR A 330 -13.77 -22.57 -2.24
C TYR A 330 -15.05 -21.94 -2.84
N SER A 331 -15.63 -22.62 -3.83
CA SER A 331 -16.89 -22.28 -4.48
C SER A 331 -17.90 -23.42 -4.31
N ALA A 332 -19.19 -23.16 -4.58
CA ALA A 332 -20.21 -24.20 -4.50
C ALA A 332 -19.96 -25.39 -5.45
N ASP A 333 -19.24 -25.17 -6.55
CA ASP A 333 -18.91 -26.18 -7.55
C ASP A 333 -17.83 -27.17 -7.07
N ASP A 334 -17.07 -26.80 -6.04
CA ASP A 334 -16.05 -27.67 -5.44
C ASP A 334 -16.66 -28.78 -4.55
N PHE A 335 -17.95 -28.71 -4.24
CA PHE A 335 -18.62 -29.59 -3.28
C PHE A 335 -19.43 -30.70 -3.97
N GLU A 336 -19.08 -31.95 -3.66
CA GLU A 336 -19.86 -33.12 -4.08
C GLU A 336 -21.23 -33.15 -3.38
N THR A 337 -22.31 -33.19 -4.14
CA THR A 337 -23.65 -33.35 -3.56
C THR A 337 -23.88 -34.76 -3.07
N ILE A 338 -24.15 -34.92 -1.77
CA ILE A 338 -24.46 -36.20 -1.13
C ILE A 338 -25.84 -36.17 -0.45
N SER A 339 -26.48 -37.34 -0.36
CA SER A 339 -27.75 -37.49 0.36
C SER A 339 -27.56 -37.38 1.89
N ALA A 340 -28.62 -37.01 2.59
CA ALA A 340 -28.62 -36.97 4.06
C ALA A 340 -28.26 -38.33 4.69
N ALA A 341 -28.60 -39.44 4.04
CA ALA A 341 -28.23 -40.79 4.49
C ALA A 341 -26.72 -41.06 4.37
N GLN A 342 -26.08 -40.58 3.29
CA GLN A 342 -24.63 -40.66 3.12
C GLN A 342 -23.91 -39.80 4.16
N LEU A 343 -24.37 -38.56 4.39
CA LEU A 343 -23.82 -37.69 5.43
C LEU A 343 -23.96 -38.30 6.83
N SER A 344 -25.12 -38.90 7.14
CA SER A 344 -25.32 -39.60 8.41
C SER A 344 -24.36 -40.77 8.58
N THR A 345 -24.06 -41.50 7.52
CA THR A 345 -23.07 -42.59 7.55
C THR A 345 -21.67 -42.04 7.80
N MET A 346 -21.29 -40.96 7.10
CA MET A 346 -20.01 -40.28 7.31
C MET A 346 -19.82 -39.82 8.76
N ARG A 347 -20.83 -39.18 9.35
CA ARG A 347 -20.80 -38.71 10.76
C ARG A 347 -20.73 -39.84 11.80
N GLN A 348 -21.04 -41.09 11.44
CA GLN A 348 -20.88 -42.24 12.34
C GLN A 348 -19.44 -42.76 12.40
N THR A 349 -18.65 -42.50 11.35
CA THR A 349 -17.29 -43.05 11.21
C THR A 349 -16.19 -42.00 11.31
N ILE A 350 -16.54 -40.72 11.34
CA ILE A 350 -15.62 -39.58 11.33
C ILE A 350 -15.87 -38.73 12.58
N THR A 351 -14.81 -38.22 13.19
CA THR A 351 -14.90 -37.34 14.36
C THR A 351 -15.44 -35.98 13.93
N SER A 352 -16.32 -35.36 14.72
CA SER A 352 -16.74 -33.99 14.45
C SER A 352 -15.60 -33.03 14.78
N GLY A 353 -15.23 -32.20 13.81
CA GLY A 353 -14.27 -31.10 13.98
C GLY A 353 -14.91 -29.78 14.42
N GLY A 354 -16.25 -29.72 14.45
CA GLY A 354 -16.99 -28.51 14.81
C GLY A 354 -17.42 -27.69 13.59
N THR A 355 -17.52 -26.37 13.78
CA THR A 355 -17.96 -25.41 12.76
C THR A 355 -16.76 -24.65 12.22
N LEU A 356 -16.68 -24.49 10.91
CA LEU A 356 -15.74 -23.57 10.25
C LEU A 356 -16.46 -22.26 10.01
N TYR A 357 -15.94 -21.23 10.65
CA TYR A 357 -16.34 -19.84 10.45
C TYR A 357 -15.58 -19.23 9.27
N LEU A 358 -15.70 -17.92 9.08
CA LEU A 358 -14.81 -17.21 8.17
C LEU A 358 -13.35 -17.54 8.51
N ARG A 359 -12.55 -17.69 7.47
CA ARG A 359 -11.14 -18.06 7.60
C ARG A 359 -10.42 -17.05 8.49
N GLU A 360 -9.56 -17.58 9.36
CA GLU A 360 -8.61 -16.76 10.13
C GLU A 360 -7.79 -15.83 9.23
N GLY A 361 -7.47 -14.65 9.75
CA GLY A 361 -6.82 -13.57 9.00
C GLY A 361 -7.75 -12.82 8.03
N MET A 362 -9.01 -13.23 7.86
CA MET A 362 -9.96 -12.48 7.04
C MET A 362 -10.28 -11.13 7.66
N LEU A 363 -10.27 -10.09 6.81
CA LEU A 363 -10.61 -8.73 7.18
C LEU A 363 -12.01 -8.41 6.69
N ILE A 364 -12.75 -7.67 7.51
CA ILE A 364 -14.15 -7.31 7.24
C ILE A 364 -14.32 -5.83 7.53
N ARG A 365 -15.11 -5.15 6.71
CA ARG A 365 -15.53 -3.78 6.94
C ARG A 365 -17.05 -3.71 6.94
N ASP A 366 -17.60 -3.07 7.95
CA ASP A 366 -19.03 -2.80 8.00
C ASP A 366 -19.39 -1.51 7.27
N GLY A 367 -20.69 -1.31 7.03
CA GLY A 367 -21.22 -0.09 6.41
C GLY A 367 -21.03 1.18 7.24
N SER A 368 -20.34 1.11 8.39
CA SER A 368 -19.98 2.24 9.25
C SER A 368 -18.46 2.47 9.32
N ASN A 369 -17.68 1.88 8.39
CA ASN A 369 -16.22 1.97 8.32
C ASN A 369 -15.49 1.39 9.54
N ASN A 370 -16.10 0.47 10.27
CA ASN A 370 -15.39 -0.29 11.28
C ASN A 370 -14.69 -1.47 10.61
N TYR A 371 -13.42 -1.66 10.95
CA TYR A 371 -12.64 -2.80 10.48
C TYR A 371 -12.65 -3.90 11.54
N PHE A 372 -12.80 -5.12 11.08
CA PHE A 372 -12.74 -6.32 11.87
C PHE A 372 -11.76 -7.31 11.26
N VAL A 373 -11.24 -8.19 12.11
CA VAL A 373 -10.39 -9.29 11.69
C VAL A 373 -10.83 -10.57 12.39
N MET A 374 -10.81 -11.67 11.64
CA MET A 374 -11.15 -13.01 12.10
C MET A 374 -9.93 -13.68 12.74
N GLU A 375 -10.04 -13.97 14.02
CA GLU A 375 -9.08 -14.76 14.79
C GLU A 375 -9.50 -16.25 14.83
N PRO A 376 -8.57 -17.14 15.23
CA PRO A 376 -8.84 -18.56 15.37
C PRO A 376 -10.06 -18.86 16.26
N HIS A 377 -10.71 -19.99 15.99
CA HIS A 377 -11.90 -20.47 16.72
C HIS A 377 -13.14 -19.57 16.62
N GLY A 378 -13.25 -18.78 15.54
CA GLY A 378 -14.43 -17.95 15.28
C GLY A 378 -14.50 -16.72 16.19
N VAL A 379 -13.37 -16.18 16.61
CA VAL A 379 -13.35 -14.91 17.35
C VAL A 379 -13.25 -13.78 16.33
N ILE A 380 -14.15 -12.80 16.40
CA ILE A 380 -14.05 -11.58 15.59
C ILE A 380 -13.60 -10.42 16.47
N ARG A 381 -12.65 -9.62 16.02
CA ARG A 381 -12.16 -8.45 16.76
C ARG A 381 -12.24 -7.21 15.91
N LYS A 382 -12.72 -6.13 16.51
CA LYS A 382 -12.79 -4.80 15.87
C LYS A 382 -11.48 -4.05 16.11
N PHE A 383 -10.96 -3.34 15.13
CA PHE A 383 -9.91 -2.33 15.33
C PHE A 383 -10.51 -1.09 16.00
N ALA A 384 -9.94 -0.67 17.12
CA ALA A 384 -10.44 0.49 17.88
C ALA A 384 -10.34 1.79 17.07
N ARG A 385 -9.40 1.85 16.11
CA ARG A 385 -9.22 2.95 15.16
C ARG A 385 -8.80 2.39 13.81
N GLU A 386 -9.23 3.05 12.75
CA GLU A 386 -8.78 2.74 11.38
C GLU A 386 -7.25 2.82 11.24
N GLU A 387 -6.58 3.74 11.95
CA GLU A 387 -5.11 3.81 12.01
C GLU A 387 -4.45 2.48 12.41
N TYR A 388 -5.07 1.73 13.33
CA TYR A 388 -4.55 0.45 13.82
C TYR A 388 -4.67 -0.67 12.78
N PHE A 389 -5.68 -0.61 11.92
CA PHE A 389 -5.78 -1.52 10.78
C PHE A 389 -4.60 -1.31 9.81
N TRP A 390 -4.32 -0.05 9.45
CA TRP A 390 -3.22 0.30 8.55
C TRP A 390 -1.85 -0.07 9.09
N ARG A 391 -1.63 0.22 10.37
CA ARG A 391 -0.40 -0.15 11.09
C ARG A 391 -0.28 -1.64 11.35
N SER A 392 -1.25 -2.47 11.01
CA SER A 392 -1.11 -3.92 11.02
C SER A 392 -0.75 -4.46 9.64
N GLY A 393 -0.27 -3.63 8.70
CA GLY A 393 0.11 -4.04 7.34
C GLY A 393 -1.06 -4.55 6.49
N TYR A 394 -2.29 -4.38 6.96
CA TYR A 394 -3.48 -4.81 6.25
C TYR A 394 -3.86 -3.83 5.15
N SER A 395 -4.49 -4.37 4.12
CA SER A 395 -4.83 -3.65 2.89
C SER A 395 -6.29 -3.90 2.52
N TYR A 396 -6.90 -2.94 1.81
CA TYR A 396 -8.31 -2.96 1.45
C TYR A 396 -8.71 -4.08 0.50
N ASP A 397 -7.81 -4.54 -0.37
CA ASP A 397 -8.05 -5.65 -1.29
C ASP A 397 -8.36 -6.98 -0.58
N ASN A 398 -8.00 -7.07 0.70
CA ASN A 398 -8.25 -8.23 1.54
C ASN A 398 -9.51 -8.11 2.42
N VAL A 399 -10.22 -6.98 2.31
CA VAL A 399 -11.39 -6.64 3.13
C VAL A 399 -12.69 -7.05 2.42
N ILE A 400 -13.52 -7.82 3.11
CA ILE A 400 -14.90 -8.07 2.69
C ILE A 400 -15.80 -6.97 3.25
N GLU A 401 -16.59 -6.35 2.38
CA GLU A 401 -17.67 -5.44 2.79
C GLU A 401 -18.88 -6.27 3.21
N ALA A 402 -19.24 -6.23 4.49
CA ALA A 402 -20.40 -6.93 5.02
C ALA A 402 -20.95 -6.21 6.25
N ALA A 403 -22.28 -6.06 6.36
CA ALA A 403 -22.84 -5.53 7.59
C ALA A 403 -22.53 -6.47 8.75
N ALA A 404 -22.29 -5.93 9.95
CA ALA A 404 -22.04 -6.76 11.14
C ALA A 404 -23.18 -7.78 11.41
N THR A 405 -24.40 -7.48 10.96
CA THR A 405 -25.55 -8.39 11.00
C THR A 405 -25.48 -9.53 10.00
N ASP A 406 -24.80 -9.33 8.86
CA ASP A 406 -24.71 -10.33 7.79
C ASP A 406 -23.68 -11.41 8.14
N ILE A 407 -22.68 -11.06 8.95
CA ILE A 407 -21.64 -11.98 9.42
C ILE A 407 -21.94 -12.56 10.82
N SER A 408 -23.12 -12.31 11.40
CA SER A 408 -23.39 -12.72 12.80
C SER A 408 -23.39 -14.23 13.01
N ASP A 409 -23.71 -14.99 11.96
CA ASP A 409 -23.66 -16.46 11.96
C ASP A 409 -22.25 -16.99 11.66
N ASP A 410 -21.35 -16.09 11.26
CA ASP A 410 -20.02 -16.36 10.71
C ASP A 410 -18.88 -16.11 11.68
N TYR A 411 -19.20 -15.78 12.93
CA TYR A 411 -18.29 -15.82 14.06
C TYR A 411 -18.98 -16.43 15.29
N PHE A 412 -18.18 -17.00 16.19
CA PHE A 412 -18.64 -17.57 17.45
C PHE A 412 -18.81 -16.51 18.54
N GLN A 413 -17.84 -15.62 18.69
CA GLN A 413 -17.87 -14.55 19.70
C GLN A 413 -17.11 -13.31 19.25
N MET A 414 -17.48 -12.16 19.80
CA MET A 414 -16.72 -10.91 19.65
C MET A 414 -15.65 -10.82 20.75
N GLY A 415 -14.39 -10.64 20.33
CA GLY A 415 -13.25 -10.43 21.22
C GLY A 415 -13.09 -8.97 21.62
N ALA A 416 -12.07 -8.70 22.44
CA ALA A 416 -11.70 -7.33 22.80
C ALA A 416 -11.21 -6.55 21.57
N GLU A 417 -11.48 -5.25 21.51
CA GLU A 417 -10.98 -4.41 20.43
C GLU A 417 -9.45 -4.44 20.34
N ILE A 418 -8.94 -4.25 19.13
CA ILE A 418 -7.50 -4.12 18.85
C ILE A 418 -7.13 -2.65 19.04
N GLY A 419 -6.39 -2.37 20.11
CA GLY A 419 -5.91 -1.03 20.46
C GLY A 419 -4.43 -0.82 20.15
N GLY A 420 -3.95 0.41 20.35
CA GLY A 420 -2.57 0.78 20.08
C GLY A 420 -1.55 -0.11 20.79
N ASP A 421 -1.73 -0.41 22.08
CA ASP A 421 -0.79 -1.25 22.83
C ASP A 421 -0.56 -2.63 22.20
N GLN A 422 -1.56 -3.15 21.47
CA GLN A 422 -1.45 -4.42 20.75
C GLN A 422 -0.79 -4.25 19.37
N VAL A 423 -1.17 -3.23 18.61
CA VAL A 423 -0.54 -2.94 17.32
C VAL A 423 0.95 -2.65 17.49
N TYR A 424 1.30 -1.95 18.56
CA TYR A 424 2.67 -1.62 18.89
C TYR A 424 3.39 -2.72 19.70
N THR A 425 2.86 -3.94 19.85
CA THR A 425 3.46 -4.95 20.78
C THR A 425 4.87 -5.37 20.37
N CYS A 426 5.19 -5.31 19.08
CA CYS A 426 6.56 -5.42 18.58
C CYS A 426 7.36 -4.13 18.89
N ARG A 427 7.27 -3.60 20.13
CA ARG A 427 8.12 -2.48 20.54
C ARG A 427 9.56 -2.97 20.44
N ILE A 428 10.28 -2.50 19.43
CA ILE A 428 11.71 -2.31 19.57
C ILE A 428 11.83 -1.28 20.69
N GLU A 429 11.73 -1.73 21.94
CA GLU A 429 12.03 -0.89 23.08
C GLU A 429 13.47 -0.43 22.84
N GLN A 430 13.66 0.88 22.73
CA GLN A 430 14.93 1.48 23.09
C GLN A 430 15.28 0.93 24.48
N THR A 431 16.09 -0.13 24.55
CA THR A 431 17.15 -0.40 25.55
C THR A 431 17.63 -1.86 25.64
N ASP A 432 17.17 -2.80 24.84
CA ASP A 432 17.90 -4.07 24.71
C ASP A 432 18.57 -4.12 23.34
N GLU A 433 19.88 -3.85 23.35
CA GLU A 433 20.81 -4.19 22.27
C GLU A 433 20.49 -5.63 21.85
N TYR A 434 19.87 -5.79 20.68
CA TYR A 434 19.48 -7.09 20.14
C TYR A 434 20.76 -7.91 19.94
N MET A 435 21.06 -8.76 20.92
CA MET A 435 22.24 -9.62 20.90
C MET A 435 21.96 -10.80 19.96
N CYS A 436 22.62 -10.83 18.81
CA CYS A 436 22.54 -11.96 17.88
C CYS A 436 23.06 -13.26 18.54
N ASP A 437 22.62 -14.42 18.06
CA ASP A 437 23.17 -15.71 18.51
C ASP A 437 24.56 -15.92 17.88
N LEU A 438 25.58 -16.26 18.68
CA LEU A 438 26.97 -16.48 18.22
C LEU A 438 27.12 -17.61 17.18
N THR A 439 26.07 -18.41 16.94
CA THR A 439 26.04 -19.46 15.90
C THR A 439 25.32 -19.03 14.63
N GLU A 440 24.69 -17.85 14.62
CA GLU A 440 23.89 -17.35 13.50
C GLU A 440 24.77 -16.73 12.41
N VAL A 441 24.42 -17.06 11.17
CA VAL A 441 25.06 -16.56 9.96
C VAL A 441 23.94 -16.10 9.04
N LEU A 442 23.88 -14.80 8.78
CA LEU A 442 23.01 -14.24 7.76
C LEU A 442 23.77 -14.22 6.45
N VAL A 443 23.14 -14.73 5.41
CA VAL A 443 23.65 -14.69 4.04
C VAL A 443 22.60 -13.99 3.20
N SER A 444 22.97 -12.89 2.58
CA SER A 444 22.09 -12.11 1.72
C SER A 444 22.80 -11.80 0.42
N TYR A 445 22.13 -12.03 -0.70
CA TYR A 445 22.62 -11.67 -2.02
C TYR A 445 21.53 -10.91 -2.76
N SER A 446 21.84 -9.68 -3.17
CA SER A 446 20.96 -8.74 -3.86
C SER A 446 21.11 -8.80 -5.39
N GLY A 447 22.04 -9.62 -5.90
CA GLY A 447 22.22 -9.89 -7.33
C GLY A 447 21.29 -10.99 -7.87
N PRO A 448 21.31 -11.24 -9.19
CA PRO A 448 20.58 -12.34 -9.81
C PRO A 448 20.95 -13.69 -9.18
N PRO A 449 20.01 -14.55 -8.73
CA PRO A 449 20.35 -15.80 -8.05
C PRO A 449 21.27 -16.72 -8.86
N GLU A 450 21.20 -16.65 -10.18
CA GLU A 450 22.06 -17.39 -11.10
C GLU A 450 23.52 -16.94 -11.06
N THR A 451 23.83 -15.71 -10.64
CA THR A 451 25.20 -15.21 -10.51
C THR A 451 25.77 -15.40 -9.11
N GLU A 452 24.96 -15.87 -8.15
CA GLU A 452 25.42 -16.07 -6.77
C GLU A 452 26.53 -17.14 -6.72
N ASN A 453 27.71 -16.74 -6.22
CA ASN A 453 28.90 -17.59 -6.15
C ASN A 453 29.42 -18.03 -7.53
N ILE A 454 29.14 -17.27 -8.59
CA ILE A 454 29.77 -17.38 -9.91
C ILE A 454 30.76 -16.23 -10.08
N GLY A 455 31.94 -16.52 -10.64
CA GLY A 455 32.98 -15.52 -10.83
C GLY A 455 33.40 -14.83 -9.54
N GLU A 456 33.44 -13.49 -9.57
CA GLU A 456 33.70 -12.66 -8.40
C GLU A 456 32.47 -12.43 -7.51
N CYS A 457 31.28 -12.75 -8.01
CA CYS A 457 30.04 -12.53 -7.30
C CYS A 457 29.90 -13.42 -6.09
N ARG A 458 29.53 -12.81 -4.98
CA ARG A 458 29.38 -13.51 -3.71
C ARG A 458 28.39 -12.78 -2.81
N ALA A 459 27.63 -13.55 -2.06
CA ALA A 459 26.69 -13.04 -1.07
C ALA A 459 27.41 -12.22 0.02
N GLU A 460 26.71 -11.21 0.55
CA GLU A 460 27.06 -10.66 1.86
C GLU A 460 26.89 -11.76 2.90
N ARG A 461 27.90 -11.92 3.75
CA ARG A 461 27.85 -12.82 4.89
C ARG A 461 28.03 -12.01 6.15
N VAL A 462 26.99 -11.91 6.96
CA VAL A 462 27.03 -11.26 8.26
C VAL A 462 27.04 -12.35 9.33
N VAL A 463 28.00 -12.27 10.24
CA VAL A 463 28.14 -13.22 11.35
C VAL A 463 27.93 -12.52 12.66
N CYS A 464 27.42 -13.26 13.62
CA CYS A 464 27.38 -12.77 14.98
C CYS A 464 28.75 -12.92 15.66
N LEU A 465 29.41 -11.81 16.01
CA LEU A 465 30.63 -11.79 16.79
C LEU A 465 30.45 -10.90 18.01
N ASN A 466 30.69 -11.45 19.21
CA ASN A 466 30.47 -10.76 20.49
C ASN A 466 29.06 -10.15 20.60
N TYR A 467 28.05 -10.89 20.13
CA TYR A 467 26.66 -10.45 20.14
C TYR A 467 26.34 -9.23 19.26
N LEU A 468 27.26 -8.87 18.35
CA LEU A 468 27.07 -7.85 17.35
C LEU A 468 27.14 -8.48 15.96
N TRP A 469 26.27 -8.02 15.07
CA TRP A 469 26.36 -8.35 13.65
C TRP A 469 27.60 -7.69 13.05
N VAL A 470 28.46 -8.51 12.46
CA VAL A 470 29.66 -8.06 11.77
C VAL A 470 29.64 -8.64 10.36
N THR A 471 29.77 -7.79 9.35
CA THR A 471 29.96 -8.23 7.97
C THR A 471 31.28 -9.00 7.88
N ALA A 472 31.20 -10.33 7.78
CA ALA A 472 32.33 -11.21 7.55
C ALA A 472 32.77 -11.24 6.09
N GLN A 473 31.84 -10.96 5.18
CA GLN A 473 32.08 -10.90 3.75
C GLN A 473 31.15 -9.85 3.16
N ALA A 474 31.70 -8.87 2.46
CA ALA A 474 30.90 -7.93 1.69
C ALA A 474 30.37 -8.61 0.43
N GLU A 475 29.18 -8.21 0.03
CA GLU A 475 28.60 -8.61 -1.24
C GLU A 475 29.42 -8.09 -2.43
N VAL A 476 29.47 -8.90 -3.50
CA VAL A 476 29.94 -8.48 -4.82
C VAL A 476 28.87 -8.88 -5.83
N LEU A 477 28.34 -7.88 -6.54
CA LEU A 477 27.30 -8.02 -7.56
C LEU A 477 27.91 -8.08 -8.97
N PRO A 478 27.17 -8.59 -9.97
CA PRO A 478 27.58 -8.55 -11.36
C PRO A 478 27.94 -7.14 -11.80
N GLY A 479 29.17 -7.00 -12.31
CA GLY A 479 29.75 -5.79 -12.87
C GLY A 479 29.86 -5.86 -14.39
N VAL A 480 30.69 -5.00 -14.95
CA VAL A 480 31.07 -5.02 -16.37
C VAL A 480 32.48 -5.56 -16.46
N GLU A 481 32.79 -6.35 -17.49
CA GLU A 481 34.14 -6.84 -17.71
C GLU A 481 35.17 -5.72 -17.95
N ILE A 482 36.29 -5.79 -17.22
CA ILE A 482 37.35 -4.76 -17.24
C ILE A 482 38.72 -5.29 -17.67
N GLY A 483 38.83 -6.55 -18.09
CA GLY A 483 40.09 -7.08 -18.62
C GLY A 483 41.08 -7.41 -17.51
N ASP A 484 40.61 -7.80 -16.34
CA ASP A 484 41.44 -8.12 -15.17
C ASP A 484 41.66 -9.62 -14.97
N ASN A 485 41.22 -10.46 -15.93
CA ASN A 485 41.21 -11.92 -15.88
C ASN A 485 40.33 -12.47 -14.76
N LEU A 486 39.30 -11.72 -14.37
CA LEU A 486 38.23 -12.15 -13.49
C LEU A 486 36.92 -12.18 -14.26
N ASP A 487 35.95 -12.91 -13.72
CA ASP A 487 34.56 -12.96 -14.19
C ASP A 487 33.80 -11.94 -13.34
N ASN A 488 33.75 -10.70 -13.82
CA ASN A 488 33.21 -9.55 -13.12
C ASN A 488 31.69 -9.46 -13.28
N ASP A 489 31.15 -9.89 -14.42
CA ASP A 489 29.71 -9.93 -14.69
C ASP A 489 29.03 -11.23 -14.24
N CYS A 490 29.83 -12.19 -13.77
CA CYS A 490 29.42 -13.41 -13.09
C CYS A 490 28.55 -14.32 -13.96
N ASP A 491 28.83 -14.33 -15.27
CA ASP A 491 28.16 -15.17 -16.25
C ASP A 491 28.80 -16.57 -16.40
N GLY A 492 29.97 -16.77 -15.79
CA GLY A 492 30.72 -18.02 -15.76
C GLY A 492 31.83 -18.12 -16.82
N GLU A 493 31.99 -17.13 -17.68
CA GLU A 493 33.13 -16.93 -18.57
C GLU A 493 34.03 -15.81 -18.01
N VAL A 494 35.23 -15.62 -18.58
CA VAL A 494 36.20 -14.62 -18.08
C VAL A 494 36.54 -13.67 -19.22
N ASP A 495 36.33 -12.37 -19.01
CA ASP A 495 36.63 -11.28 -19.95
C ASP A 495 36.01 -11.46 -21.35
N GLU A 496 34.89 -12.17 -21.48
CA GLU A 496 34.23 -12.50 -22.76
C GLU A 496 33.65 -11.28 -23.47
N ASP A 497 33.15 -10.30 -22.70
CA ASP A 497 32.68 -9.02 -23.20
C ASP A 497 33.74 -7.89 -23.11
N PHE A 498 34.97 -8.22 -22.71
CA PHE A 498 36.08 -7.26 -22.71
C PHE A 498 36.62 -6.99 -24.13
N VAL A 499 36.24 -5.85 -24.70
CA VAL A 499 36.79 -5.40 -25.98
C VAL A 499 38.13 -4.72 -25.76
N VAL A 500 39.23 -5.43 -26.04
CA VAL A 500 40.54 -4.80 -26.20
C VAL A 500 40.45 -3.86 -27.40
N VAL A 501 40.55 -2.55 -27.15
CA VAL A 501 40.65 -1.53 -28.20
C VAL A 501 42.07 -1.55 -28.79
N ASP A 502 42.46 -2.69 -29.38
CA ASP A 502 43.72 -2.82 -30.12
C ASP A 502 43.54 -2.27 -31.54
N ASP A 503 43.66 -0.95 -31.67
CA ASP A 503 44.54 -0.28 -32.66
C ASP A 503 44.23 1.23 -32.72
N PRO A 504 45.21 2.13 -32.51
CA PRO A 504 45.07 3.50 -32.96
C PRO A 504 45.11 3.56 -34.50
N PRO A 505 44.27 4.38 -35.15
CA PRO A 505 44.19 4.42 -36.60
C PRO A 505 45.50 4.90 -37.23
N ASP A 506 45.95 4.11 -38.20
CA ASP A 506 46.96 4.34 -39.22
C ASP A 506 47.05 5.83 -39.64
N VAL A 507 47.97 6.58 -39.03
CA VAL A 507 48.31 7.93 -39.48
C VAL A 507 49.30 7.78 -40.62
N VAL A 508 48.82 8.03 -41.83
CA VAL A 508 49.64 8.18 -43.04
C VAL A 508 50.70 9.25 -42.80
N ASP A 509 51.94 8.80 -42.63
CA ASP A 509 53.16 9.62 -42.63
C ASP A 509 53.37 10.24 -44.02
N ASP A 510 53.38 11.57 -44.06
CA ASP A 510 53.91 12.30 -45.19
C ASP A 510 54.53 13.63 -44.73
N ARG A 511 55.70 13.57 -44.03
CA ARG A 511 56.93 14.39 -44.29
C ARG A 511 57.89 14.56 -43.09
N PRO A 512 59.19 14.85 -43.34
CA PRO A 512 60.30 14.15 -42.69
C PRO A 512 61.00 14.90 -41.53
N LEU A 513 61.52 14.06 -40.63
CA LEU A 513 62.76 14.14 -39.83
C LEU A 513 63.45 15.51 -39.65
N THR A 514 63.52 15.96 -38.38
CA THR A 514 64.74 16.47 -37.70
C THR A 514 64.44 16.40 -36.18
N ASP A 515 65.04 15.46 -35.46
CA ASP A 515 66.30 15.60 -34.71
C ASP A 515 66.16 16.46 -33.43
N ILE A 516 66.40 15.82 -32.28
CA ILE A 516 67.37 16.16 -31.22
C ILE A 516 66.80 15.86 -29.80
N SER A 517 67.37 14.79 -29.20
CA SER A 517 67.73 14.55 -27.79
C SER A 517 66.70 14.50 -26.64
N GLU A 518 66.70 13.35 -25.95
CA GLU A 518 66.48 13.15 -24.49
C GLU A 518 67.55 13.93 -23.65
N PRO A 519 67.64 13.86 -22.29
CA PRO A 519 66.86 13.09 -21.30
C PRO A 519 66.60 13.78 -19.91
N ASP A 520 65.96 13.00 -19.01
CA ASP A 520 66.23 12.81 -17.58
C ASP A 520 65.62 13.66 -16.42
N GLU A 521 65.14 12.87 -15.44
CA GLU A 521 65.19 13.06 -13.96
C GLU A 521 64.24 14.10 -13.30
N GLU A 522 63.72 13.95 -12.09
CA GLU A 522 63.58 12.86 -11.11
C GLU A 522 62.54 13.36 -10.05
N ARG A 523 62.15 12.44 -9.16
CA ARG A 523 61.28 12.60 -7.98
C ARG A 523 61.69 13.74 -7.03
N ASP A 524 60.73 14.27 -6.27
CA ASP A 524 60.85 14.25 -4.81
C ASP A 524 59.53 14.41 -4.04
N VAL A 525 59.46 13.69 -2.93
CA VAL A 525 58.42 13.61 -1.90
C VAL A 525 58.79 14.57 -0.77
N GLN A 526 57.82 15.22 -0.11
CA GLN A 526 57.94 15.48 1.32
C GLN A 526 56.60 15.78 2.02
N GLU A 527 56.41 15.05 3.12
CA GLU A 527 55.44 15.24 4.20
C GLU A 527 55.71 16.53 4.98
N ASP A 528 54.69 17.06 5.68
CA ASP A 528 54.91 17.67 7.00
C ASP A 528 53.62 17.64 7.84
N GLU A 529 53.77 17.18 9.08
CA GLU A 529 52.78 17.13 10.16
C GLU A 529 52.85 18.36 11.08
N SER A 530 51.94 18.39 12.07
CA SER A 530 52.01 19.07 13.39
C SER A 530 51.28 20.44 13.47
N ASP A 531 50.59 20.85 14.54
CA ASP A 531 50.27 20.26 15.85
C ASP A 531 49.34 21.23 16.64
N ILE A 532 48.54 20.71 17.60
CA ILE A 532 48.30 21.25 18.98
C ILE A 532 47.39 22.52 19.15
N GLN A 533 46.45 22.69 20.11
CA GLN A 533 46.18 22.11 21.45
C GLN A 533 44.74 22.36 21.98
N GLU A 534 44.39 21.58 23.01
CA GLU A 534 43.19 21.55 23.86
C GLU A 534 43.15 22.55 25.06
N GLY A 535 41.99 22.54 25.76
CA GLY A 535 41.82 22.69 27.23
C GLY A 535 40.90 23.84 27.65
N GLU A 536 40.04 23.85 28.68
CA GLU A 536 39.59 22.99 29.81
C GLU A 536 38.34 23.72 30.43
N SER A 537 37.21 23.10 30.81
CA SER A 537 36.76 22.53 32.12
C SER A 537 36.15 23.47 33.22
N LEU A 538 35.08 22.96 33.88
CA LEU A 538 34.47 23.22 35.23
C LEU A 538 33.55 24.46 35.43
N ASP A 539 32.40 24.50 36.15
CA ASP A 539 31.79 23.67 37.21
C ASP A 539 30.28 24.06 37.48
N PRO A 540 29.52 23.38 38.40
CA PRO A 540 28.04 23.31 38.50
C PRO A 540 27.40 24.07 39.69
N VAL A 541 26.06 24.22 39.72
CA VAL A 541 25.27 24.60 40.93
C VAL A 541 23.85 24.01 40.93
N SER A 542 23.46 23.40 42.05
CA SER A 542 22.13 22.93 42.50
C SER A 542 21.30 24.01 43.20
N ASP A 543 19.96 23.93 43.28
CA ASP A 543 19.17 23.92 44.54
C ASP A 543 17.63 23.84 44.31
N SER A 544 17.00 23.20 45.30
CA SER A 544 15.64 22.82 45.72
C SER A 544 14.35 23.63 45.39
N GLY A 545 13.22 22.91 45.50
CA GLY A 545 11.91 23.47 45.83
C GLY A 545 10.71 22.52 45.69
N GLU A 546 10.41 21.71 46.71
CA GLU A 546 9.12 21.04 46.88
C GLU A 546 8.00 22.07 47.22
N THR A 547 6.76 21.82 46.79
CA THR A 547 5.57 22.02 47.65
C THR A 547 4.38 21.24 47.12
N ASP A 548 3.81 20.47 48.03
CA ASP A 548 2.61 19.65 47.94
C ASP A 548 1.46 20.43 48.60
N VAL A 549 0.29 20.55 47.95
CA VAL A 549 -0.97 20.96 48.60
C VAL A 549 -2.14 20.22 47.94
N SER A 550 -2.66 19.23 48.66
CA SER A 550 -4.02 18.71 48.52
C SER A 550 -5.02 19.62 49.22
N SER A 551 -6.18 19.90 48.63
CA SER A 551 -7.46 19.86 49.35
C SER A 551 -8.68 19.87 48.41
N THR A 552 -9.65 19.08 48.84
CA THR A 552 -10.96 18.66 48.33
C THR A 552 -12.05 19.72 48.22
N ASP A 553 -13.10 19.34 47.46
CA ASP A 553 -14.53 19.71 47.53
C ASP A 553 -14.98 21.13 47.15
N ASP A 554 -15.75 21.29 46.06
CA ASP A 554 -17.22 21.30 46.12
C ASP A 554 -17.90 21.59 44.76
N VAL A 555 -19.02 20.90 44.59
CA VAL A 555 -20.15 20.99 43.66
C VAL A 555 -20.53 22.42 43.21
N GLU A 556 -20.77 22.64 41.91
CA GLU A 556 -22.07 23.12 41.39
C GLU A 556 -22.18 23.07 39.85
N ALA A 557 -23.41 22.78 39.43
CA ALA A 557 -23.84 22.49 38.07
C ALA A 557 -24.47 23.72 37.40
N ASN A 558 -24.60 23.59 36.07
CA ASN A 558 -25.45 24.35 35.15
C ASN A 558 -24.95 25.74 34.77
N ASP A 559 -24.47 25.84 33.53
CA ASP A 559 -25.07 26.76 32.56
C ASP A 559 -25.25 25.99 31.25
N ALA A 560 -26.50 25.59 31.00
CA ALA A 560 -26.93 25.08 29.71
C ALA A 560 -26.99 26.26 28.75
N GLU A 561 -26.02 26.34 27.83
CA GLU A 561 -26.11 27.22 26.69
C GLU A 561 -27.26 26.75 25.76
N GLU A 562 -27.97 27.76 25.31
CA GLU A 562 -29.16 27.82 24.48
C GLU A 562 -29.09 26.84 23.27
N ILE A 563 -30.06 25.92 23.20
CA ILE A 563 -30.27 24.99 22.08
C ILE A 563 -30.52 25.81 20.80
N LEU A 564 -29.53 25.80 19.89
CA LEU A 564 -29.71 26.20 18.50
C LEU A 564 -30.83 25.33 17.87
N GLY A 565 -31.73 25.97 17.13
CA GLY A 565 -33.05 25.44 16.77
C GLY A 565 -33.07 24.02 16.17
N ASN A 566 -34.10 23.26 16.51
CA ASN A 566 -34.35 21.86 16.07
C ASN A 566 -34.55 21.67 14.55
N THR A 567 -34.28 22.68 13.71
CA THR A 567 -34.53 22.65 12.27
C THR A 567 -33.39 23.32 11.50
N ILE A 568 -32.94 22.66 10.44
CA ILE A 568 -31.99 23.17 9.45
C ILE A 568 -32.76 23.61 8.21
N THR A 569 -32.36 24.74 7.65
CA THR A 569 -32.84 25.24 6.37
C THR A 569 -31.71 25.19 5.35
N CYS A 570 -31.95 24.54 4.22
CA CYS A 570 -31.03 24.53 3.08
C CYS A 570 -31.72 25.02 1.81
N ASP A 571 -31.06 25.91 1.09
CA ASP A 571 -31.41 26.39 -0.24
C ASP A 571 -30.58 25.65 -1.29
N PHE A 572 -31.25 25.06 -2.27
CA PHE A 572 -30.67 24.33 -3.39
C PHE A 572 -31.01 25.02 -4.70
N ASP A 573 -30.02 25.20 -5.58
CA ASP A 573 -30.18 25.73 -6.93
C ASP A 573 -29.48 24.84 -7.95
N CYS A 574 -30.22 24.35 -8.94
CA CYS A 574 -29.79 23.56 -10.08
C CYS A 574 -30.00 24.35 -11.38
N PRO A 575 -29.05 24.33 -12.33
CA PRO A 575 -29.22 25.01 -13.61
C PRO A 575 -30.37 24.38 -14.43
N GLU A 576 -31.19 25.21 -15.08
CA GLU A 576 -32.17 24.68 -16.04
C GLU A 576 -31.45 23.87 -17.15
N PRO A 577 -31.98 22.69 -17.57
CA PRO A 577 -33.32 22.16 -17.30
C PRO A 577 -33.39 21.16 -16.13
N TYR A 578 -32.40 21.11 -15.25
CA TYR A 578 -32.38 20.21 -14.10
C TYR A 578 -33.33 20.68 -12.99
N GLN A 579 -33.88 19.73 -12.27
CA GLN A 579 -34.73 19.90 -11.11
C GLN A 579 -33.98 19.46 -9.85
N VAL A 580 -34.25 20.14 -8.73
CA VAL A 580 -33.70 19.75 -7.44
C VAL A 580 -34.53 18.61 -6.86
N HIS A 581 -33.84 17.55 -6.43
CA HIS A 581 -34.38 16.46 -5.63
C HIS A 581 -33.60 16.36 -4.31
N VAL A 582 -34.27 16.22 -3.18
CA VAL A 582 -33.65 16.08 -1.84
C VAL A 582 -34.36 14.98 -1.06
N TRP A 583 -33.62 14.07 -0.42
CA TRP A 583 -34.16 13.00 0.43
C TRP A 583 -33.61 13.04 1.85
N PHE A 584 -34.50 12.92 2.82
CA PHE A 584 -34.15 12.86 4.24
C PHE A 584 -35.30 12.26 5.06
N GLY A 585 -35.00 11.56 6.15
CA GLY A 585 -36.01 11.00 7.06
C GLY A 585 -37.09 10.15 6.38
N GLY A 586 -36.76 9.47 5.28
CA GLY A 586 -37.70 8.68 4.47
C GLY A 586 -38.66 9.49 3.58
N ARG A 587 -38.40 10.80 3.40
CA ARG A 587 -39.15 11.69 2.51
C ARG A 587 -38.31 12.09 1.30
N GLU A 588 -38.99 12.38 0.20
CA GLU A 588 -38.43 13.05 -0.98
C GLU A 588 -39.12 14.41 -1.13
N VAL A 589 -38.33 15.46 -1.33
CA VAL A 589 -38.80 16.82 -1.64
C VAL A 589 -38.29 17.21 -3.02
N LEU A 590 -39.21 17.67 -3.86
CA LEU A 590 -38.99 17.94 -5.28
C LEU A 590 -39.22 19.42 -5.56
N GLY A 591 -38.29 20.06 -6.26
CA GLY A 591 -38.37 21.45 -6.70
C GLY A 591 -38.32 21.61 -8.21
N SER A 592 -38.48 22.85 -8.68
CA SER A 592 -38.04 23.23 -10.03
C SER A 592 -36.52 23.38 -10.05
N SER A 593 -35.97 24.40 -10.69
CA SER A 593 -34.53 24.69 -10.64
C SER A 593 -34.04 25.17 -9.27
N ALA A 594 -34.91 25.64 -8.38
CA ALA A 594 -34.54 26.07 -7.03
C ALA A 594 -35.54 25.55 -5.99
N LEU A 595 -35.05 25.21 -4.80
CA LEU A 595 -35.81 24.61 -3.71
C LEU A 595 -35.23 24.98 -2.35
N THR A 596 -36.06 25.51 -1.45
CA THR A 596 -35.74 25.67 -0.03
C THR A 596 -36.34 24.52 0.76
N VAL A 597 -35.52 23.80 1.53
CA VAL A 597 -35.92 22.66 2.34
C VAL A 597 -35.67 22.97 3.82
N GLN A 598 -36.70 22.77 4.65
CA GLN A 598 -36.57 22.80 6.10
C GLN A 598 -36.66 21.38 6.65
N MET A 599 -35.67 21.00 7.45
CA MET A 599 -35.45 19.63 7.90
C MET A 599 -35.34 19.63 9.42
N ALA A 600 -36.13 18.82 10.11
CA ALA A 600 -35.95 18.66 11.55
C ALA A 600 -34.68 17.84 11.82
N VAL A 601 -33.90 18.22 12.84
CA VAL A 601 -32.68 17.48 13.25
C VAL A 601 -33.01 16.01 13.52
N GLU A 602 -34.16 15.73 14.13
CA GLU A 602 -34.63 14.37 14.37
C GLU A 602 -34.84 13.57 13.07
N GLU A 603 -35.27 14.20 11.97
CA GLU A 603 -35.56 13.53 10.69
C GLU A 603 -34.27 13.21 9.91
N ILE A 604 -33.27 14.07 9.97
CA ILE A 604 -31.95 13.80 9.37
C ILE A 604 -31.12 12.82 10.22
N CYS A 605 -31.41 12.71 11.52
CA CYS A 605 -30.74 11.80 12.44
C CYS A 605 -31.31 10.37 12.45
N LEU A 606 -32.38 10.06 11.69
CA LEU A 606 -33.00 8.72 11.67
C LEU A 606 -32.07 7.60 11.19
N ARG A 607 -30.88 7.93 10.68
CA ARG A 607 -29.85 6.99 10.21
C ARG A 607 -28.56 7.04 11.06
N SER A 608 -28.66 7.44 12.33
CA SER A 608 -27.55 7.51 13.31
C SER A 608 -26.42 8.49 12.97
N ALA A 609 -26.57 9.30 11.92
CA ALA A 609 -25.72 10.43 11.58
C ALA A 609 -26.58 11.51 10.88
N PRO A 610 -26.25 12.81 11.00
CA PRO A 610 -27.07 13.90 10.47
C PRO A 610 -26.68 14.20 9.02
N TRP A 611 -27.37 13.58 8.08
CA TRP A 611 -27.07 13.74 6.65
C TRP A 611 -28.32 13.62 5.77
N ILE A 612 -28.22 14.11 4.54
CA ILE A 612 -29.28 14.04 3.51
C ILE A 612 -28.71 13.74 2.12
N ASP A 613 -29.55 13.15 1.27
CA ASP A 613 -29.28 12.95 -0.15
C ASP A 613 -29.82 14.12 -0.98
N PHE A 614 -29.17 14.45 -2.09
CA PHE A 614 -29.69 15.38 -3.07
C PHE A 614 -29.20 15.10 -4.50
N ASN A 615 -29.91 15.62 -5.49
CA ASN A 615 -29.49 15.57 -6.88
C ASN A 615 -30.04 16.73 -7.72
N CYS A 616 -29.30 17.11 -8.76
CA CYS A 616 -29.85 17.84 -9.89
C CYS A 616 -30.16 16.83 -10.99
N ALA A 617 -31.44 16.57 -11.26
CA ALA A 617 -31.87 15.57 -12.25
C ALA A 617 -32.79 16.18 -13.32
N LEU A 618 -32.75 15.65 -14.54
CA LEU A 618 -33.79 15.97 -15.52
C LEU A 618 -35.15 15.41 -15.06
N PRO A 619 -36.29 15.99 -15.50
CA PRO A 619 -37.62 15.50 -15.09
C PRO A 619 -37.89 14.03 -15.41
N ASP A 620 -37.20 13.47 -16.40
CA ASP A 620 -37.28 12.06 -16.82
C ASP A 620 -36.15 11.19 -16.26
N TRP A 621 -35.31 11.74 -15.36
CA TRP A 621 -34.21 11.06 -14.67
C TRP A 621 -33.12 10.44 -15.55
N ARG A 622 -33.15 10.71 -16.87
CA ARG A 622 -32.18 10.13 -17.81
C ARG A 622 -30.76 10.70 -17.63
N LEU A 623 -30.64 11.85 -16.98
CA LEU A 623 -29.38 12.47 -16.57
C LEU A 623 -29.59 13.07 -15.19
N PHE A 624 -28.62 12.86 -14.32
CA PHE A 624 -28.52 13.49 -13.01
C PHE A 624 -27.04 13.75 -12.72
N ASP A 625 -26.76 14.84 -12.03
CA ASP A 625 -25.40 15.23 -11.63
C ASP A 625 -25.48 16.14 -10.40
N PRO A 626 -25.18 15.63 -9.19
CA PRO A 626 -25.25 16.42 -7.97
C PRO A 626 -24.18 17.53 -7.92
N SER A 627 -23.12 17.45 -8.72
CA SER A 627 -22.08 18.49 -8.76
C SER A 627 -22.58 19.82 -9.33
N LEU A 628 -23.73 19.79 -10.03
CA LEU A 628 -24.38 20.98 -10.59
C LEU A 628 -25.10 21.83 -9.54
N ALA A 629 -25.36 21.31 -8.34
CA ALA A 629 -26.10 22.02 -7.32
C ALA A 629 -25.24 23.09 -6.62
N THR A 630 -25.78 24.30 -6.50
CA THR A 630 -25.33 25.29 -5.52
C THR A 630 -26.17 25.14 -4.27
N ILE A 631 -25.54 25.09 -3.10
CA ILE A 631 -26.19 24.73 -1.83
C ILE A 631 -25.73 25.71 -0.76
N GLU A 632 -26.69 26.29 -0.05
CA GLU A 632 -26.47 27.12 1.13
C GLU A 632 -27.35 26.60 2.28
N CYS A 633 -26.77 26.34 3.44
CA CYS A 633 -27.50 25.90 4.63
C CYS A 633 -27.23 26.83 5.81
N ASP A 634 -28.16 26.90 6.75
CA ASP A 634 -28.01 27.62 8.03
C ASP A 634 -27.24 26.84 9.11
N ALA A 635 -26.76 25.64 8.77
CA ALA A 635 -25.87 24.80 9.57
C ALA A 635 -24.57 24.49 8.81
N GLU A 636 -23.48 24.22 9.53
CA GLU A 636 -22.21 23.83 8.90
C GLU A 636 -22.34 22.44 8.28
N PHE A 637 -21.91 22.29 7.03
CA PHE A 637 -22.02 21.03 6.32
C PHE A 637 -20.80 20.71 5.46
N TRP A 638 -20.54 19.42 5.32
CA TRP A 638 -19.68 18.85 4.30
C TRP A 638 -20.54 18.30 3.15
N ARG A 639 -20.04 18.40 1.91
CA ARG A 639 -20.71 17.83 0.73
C ARG A 639 -19.83 16.78 0.07
N GLY A 640 -20.42 15.68 -0.36
CA GLY A 640 -19.72 14.57 -1.01
C GLY A 640 -20.56 13.84 -2.02
N LEU A 641 -19.94 12.86 -2.69
CA LEU A 641 -20.64 11.89 -3.53
C LEU A 641 -20.75 10.57 -2.74
N GLY A 642 -21.98 10.15 -2.46
CA GLY A 642 -22.37 8.81 -1.98
C GLY A 642 -21.42 8.08 -1.03
N LEU A 643 -21.17 8.59 0.18
CA LEU A 643 -20.45 7.84 1.24
C LEU A 643 -21.30 6.70 1.82
N ILE A 644 -22.63 6.80 1.79
CA ILE A 644 -23.57 5.78 2.27
C ILE A 644 -24.26 5.06 1.10
N GLU A 645 -24.66 5.76 0.02
CA GLU A 645 -25.29 5.15 -1.16
C GLU A 645 -24.56 5.51 -2.48
N PRO A 646 -23.74 4.61 -3.07
CA PRO A 646 -22.83 4.93 -4.17
C PRO A 646 -23.50 5.07 -5.57
N ARG A 647 -24.80 5.38 -5.64
CA ARG A 647 -25.56 5.43 -6.91
C ARG A 647 -25.48 6.76 -7.67
N GLY A 648 -24.46 7.58 -7.38
CA GLY A 648 -24.24 8.88 -8.03
C GLY A 648 -25.12 10.02 -7.48
N GLU A 649 -25.61 9.86 -6.26
CA GLU A 649 -26.31 10.90 -5.50
C GLU A 649 -25.31 11.74 -4.70
N GLY A 650 -25.62 13.02 -4.53
CA GLY A 650 -24.84 13.91 -3.68
C GLY A 650 -25.31 13.79 -2.24
N GLU A 651 -24.40 13.89 -1.29
CA GLU A 651 -24.72 13.86 0.14
C GLU A 651 -24.31 15.17 0.80
N LEU A 652 -25.13 15.65 1.74
CA LEU A 652 -24.77 16.70 2.68
C LEU A 652 -24.72 16.12 4.09
N TRP A 653 -23.63 16.39 4.80
CA TRP A 653 -23.38 15.93 6.15
C TRP A 653 -23.22 17.14 7.06
N PHE A 654 -24.07 17.26 8.08
CA PHE A 654 -24.05 18.42 8.97
C PHE A 654 -23.04 18.20 10.10
N THR A 655 -21.93 18.94 10.07
CA THR A 655 -20.74 18.66 10.89
C THR A 655 -20.86 19.19 12.31
N ASP A 656 -21.73 20.18 12.53
CA ASP A 656 -22.01 20.81 13.82
C ASP A 656 -23.19 20.15 14.56
N ILE A 657 -23.79 19.10 13.99
CA ILE A 657 -24.94 18.40 14.54
C ILE A 657 -24.52 17.05 15.12
N SER A 658 -24.97 16.77 16.33
CA SER A 658 -24.77 15.49 16.99
C SER A 658 -26.09 14.73 17.06
N CYS A 659 -26.17 13.59 16.39
CA CYS A 659 -27.27 12.66 16.57
C CYS A 659 -27.03 11.82 17.82
N ALA A 660 -28.02 11.78 18.72
CA ALA A 660 -27.99 10.84 19.83
C ALA A 660 -28.00 9.40 19.29
N PRO A 661 -27.24 8.47 19.91
CA PRO A 661 -27.09 7.09 19.47
C PRO A 661 -28.38 6.27 19.51
#